data_AF-A0A2E3GZT0-F1
#
_entry.id   AF-A0A2E3GZT0-F1
#
_cell.length_a   1.000
_cell.length_b   1.000
_cell.length_c   1.000
_cell.angle_alpha   90.00
_cell.angle_beta   90.00
_cell.angle_gamma   90.00
#
_symmetry.space_group_name_H-M   'P 1'
#
loop_
_entity.id
_entity.type
_entity.pdbx_description
1 polymer ?
#
loop_
_entity_poly.entity_id
_entity_poly.type
_entity_poly.pdbx_seq_one_letter_code
_entity_poly.pdbx_strand_id
1 'polypeptide(L)'
;MNNDMRTTGHPVPEVIAEFPLSTTQQRCWFLDQMQPGNQSLNIAVRWQVSGQLRADTLEQAFQAVIDRHEILRTRFVEKEGAPVQQVMEHVRFKLDLVDIRAIPAEAQAKRVNDIAHETAARPFDLGQPGLIRATLIRLAADRAMITFVVHQTCFDGYSIRVLGHEIGTIAQAIEESREHNLPDLPLQYGDFTLWQQEYHASGVLEEESAYWQATLADMSYFEIEPDLPRPAVRTTAVAEVTRALPEDFGPQLTATAQRLGVSTYTFGAALFSACMHRLTGTDDLAFGTQIAGRMDAELEPLIGVFINNLVLRFPVRGETAIADHVKGAKQVVEGALSHQSMPFNRLVEQMNPPRDPSRTPLMSLNFNLQTVFMESRNYGGFDLKSSPSHAAGAIYDLNVAVMGRPTGWQMVVDYASDLFEESTVVAILDMLAEAFDLAFRDPTAPLSQIAIPETLAERGQDDRRLIAAAEQALGAHPMVAEAVVTRAGDALYGFVVPGDTGLLPLDQVPGRILDSLAGKSAMADLTGISLLGGFPRTSTGAVNKTLLPAPRPKDATAKSVTADPAVLEALKADWEEVLNVTDLTPDAHFFDLGGHSVLVLRVLTRIRDRWSVRLEVANVYEHATLIELARLVTERRGAAGATENDQAADEDWRVMRLRRAGEGQPFIAINNAATALALSTAGHAPRASACIRIFDADKGMAMSQSSFTEIAADYADAVRAAQPKGPYLLYGNCVHGNLAVEVARHLHDGGAEIAGVVMKDVWEPAYADALSDNASTRRREKWHALHNRLRAVRHGELSVSAMLGSYRLIRATRVLDLAARLGMIERVRLSDLEESQERIIAFLTDMRNRHRPDPVDFPVLHIVTEITPQGPGFSPSIGWENVVAPGKLKTVHLKKVLILRDRRIGVPDMAHEIEAFLGETPERQTDQ
;
A
#
# COMPACT_ATOMS: atom_id res chain seq x y z
N MET A 1 24.16 -15.43 -41.37
CA MET A 1 23.12 -15.00 -42.32
C MET A 1 21.81 -15.52 -41.77
N ASN A 2 21.12 -14.76 -40.92
CA ASN A 2 20.21 -13.67 -41.28
C ASN A 2 19.20 -14.13 -42.33
N ASN A 3 17.90 -13.89 -42.25
CA ASN A 3 17.02 -13.13 -41.34
C ASN A 3 15.73 -13.14 -42.17
N ASP A 4 14.62 -13.66 -41.64
CA ASP A 4 13.24 -13.28 -42.04
C ASP A 4 12.25 -14.37 -41.66
N MET A 5 11.74 -14.28 -40.44
CA MET A 5 10.30 -14.43 -40.16
C MET A 5 10.01 -13.69 -38.86
N ARG A 6 10.03 -12.35 -38.94
CA ARG A 6 9.44 -11.48 -37.92
C ARG A 6 8.04 -11.08 -38.36
N THR A 7 7.10 -11.43 -37.49
CA THR A 7 5.96 -10.60 -37.04
C THR A 7 4.91 -10.21 -38.09
N THR A 8 3.84 -11.01 -38.19
CA THR A 8 2.49 -10.44 -38.32
C THR A 8 2.17 -9.70 -37.02
N GLY A 9 2.46 -8.40 -36.99
CA GLY A 9 2.22 -7.55 -35.84
C GLY A 9 0.73 -7.40 -35.57
N HIS A 10 0.23 -8.08 -34.54
CA HIS A 10 -0.86 -7.51 -33.76
C HIS A 10 -0.29 -6.28 -33.05
N PRO A 11 -0.97 -5.12 -33.06
CA PRO A 11 -0.52 -3.95 -32.31
C PRO A 11 -0.34 -4.37 -30.85
N VAL A 12 0.78 -3.96 -30.25
CA VAL A 12 0.97 -4.07 -28.81
C VAL A 12 -0.20 -3.31 -28.16
N PRO A 13 -0.99 -3.92 -27.27
CA PRO A 13 -2.15 -3.24 -26.68
C PRO A 13 -1.71 -1.92 -26.05
N GLU A 14 -2.42 -0.83 -26.37
CA GLU A 14 -2.08 0.50 -25.88
C GLU A 14 -2.53 0.67 -24.42
N VAL A 15 -1.72 1.37 -23.62
CA VAL A 15 -2.10 1.75 -22.25
C VAL A 15 -3.01 2.97 -22.35
N ILE A 16 -4.25 2.87 -21.87
CA ILE A 16 -5.24 3.95 -21.98
C ILE A 16 -5.35 4.80 -20.71
N ALA A 17 -4.97 4.25 -19.55
CA ALA A 17 -4.99 4.95 -18.27
C ALA A 17 -3.93 4.40 -17.32
N GLU A 18 -3.48 5.24 -16.37
CA GLU A 18 -2.53 4.88 -15.33
C GLU A 18 -3.02 5.42 -13.98
N PHE A 19 -3.07 4.55 -12.97
CA PHE A 19 -3.58 4.84 -11.62
C PHE A 19 -2.59 4.40 -10.54
N PRO A 20 -2.59 5.03 -9.35
CA PRO A 20 -1.88 4.50 -8.17
C PRO A 20 -2.49 3.16 -7.72
N LEU A 21 -1.76 2.35 -6.95
CA LEU A 21 -2.36 1.18 -6.29
C LEU A 21 -3.12 1.60 -5.04
N SER A 22 -4.26 0.96 -4.77
CA SER A 22 -4.92 1.00 -3.47
C SER A 22 -4.03 0.38 -2.38
N THR A 23 -4.27 0.66 -1.10
CA THR A 23 -3.48 0.09 0.01
C THR A 23 -3.53 -1.44 0.04
N THR A 24 -4.67 -2.04 -0.32
CA THR A 24 -4.79 -3.51 -0.42
C THR A 24 -4.01 -4.05 -1.61
N GLN A 25 -4.03 -3.36 -2.76
CA GLN A 25 -3.21 -3.73 -3.91
C GLN A 25 -1.72 -3.60 -3.62
N GLN A 26 -1.28 -2.56 -2.92
CA GLN A 26 0.14 -2.37 -2.53
C GLN A 26 0.64 -3.57 -1.71
N ARG A 27 -0.16 -4.08 -0.77
CA ARG A 27 0.17 -5.31 -0.04
C ARG A 27 0.22 -6.53 -0.95
N CYS A 28 -0.76 -6.72 -1.83
CA CYS A 28 -0.76 -7.88 -2.72
C CYS A 28 0.44 -7.85 -3.67
N TRP A 29 0.76 -6.68 -4.23
CA TRP A 29 1.95 -6.46 -5.04
C TRP A 29 3.22 -6.75 -4.24
N PHE A 30 3.34 -6.24 -3.02
CA PHE A 30 4.47 -6.53 -2.13
C PHE A 30 4.65 -8.02 -1.85
N LEU A 31 3.57 -8.73 -1.51
CA LEU A 31 3.58 -10.18 -1.27
C LEU A 31 4.03 -10.95 -2.52
N ASP A 32 3.59 -10.54 -3.71
CA ASP A 32 4.03 -11.13 -4.97
C ASP A 32 5.49 -10.81 -5.29
N GLN A 33 5.98 -9.59 -5.03
CA GLN A 33 7.40 -9.26 -5.23
C GLN A 33 8.34 -10.02 -4.29
N MET A 34 7.89 -10.38 -3.08
CA MET A 34 8.66 -11.24 -2.17
C MET A 34 8.78 -12.69 -2.67
N GLN A 35 7.72 -13.21 -3.29
CA GLN A 35 7.68 -14.56 -3.82
C GLN A 35 6.94 -14.54 -5.17
N PRO A 36 7.62 -14.21 -6.28
CA PRO A 36 6.97 -14.09 -7.58
C PRO A 36 6.21 -15.36 -7.95
N GLY A 37 4.92 -15.21 -8.30
CA GLY A 37 4.06 -16.35 -8.58
C GLY A 37 3.47 -17.00 -7.31
N ASN A 38 3.34 -16.23 -6.23
CA ASN A 38 2.74 -16.68 -4.97
C ASN A 38 1.30 -17.17 -5.19
N GLN A 39 1.10 -18.48 -5.08
CA GLN A 39 -0.19 -19.11 -5.30
C GLN A 39 -1.24 -18.71 -4.26
N SER A 40 -0.83 -18.24 -3.07
CA SER A 40 -1.78 -17.81 -2.03
C SER A 40 -2.58 -16.57 -2.42
N LEU A 41 -2.17 -15.84 -3.48
CA LEU A 41 -2.88 -14.69 -4.03
C LEU A 41 -3.81 -15.06 -5.21
N ASN A 42 -3.90 -16.35 -5.55
CA ASN A 42 -4.79 -16.83 -6.60
C ASN A 42 -6.17 -17.16 -6.01
N ILE A 43 -7.17 -16.34 -6.31
CA ILE A 43 -8.56 -16.60 -5.90
C ILE A 43 -9.17 -17.60 -6.87
N ALA A 44 -9.26 -18.86 -6.45
CA ALA A 44 -9.84 -19.95 -7.23
C ALA A 44 -11.33 -20.14 -6.92
N VAL A 45 -12.18 -20.09 -7.94
CA VAL A 45 -13.64 -20.13 -7.80
C VAL A 45 -14.22 -21.16 -8.75
N ARG A 46 -15.29 -21.82 -8.30
CA ARG A 46 -15.97 -22.86 -9.05
C ARG A 46 -17.48 -22.61 -9.15
N TRP A 47 -18.04 -22.72 -10.35
CA TRP A 47 -19.49 -22.68 -10.60
C TRP A 47 -19.96 -23.91 -11.36
N GLN A 48 -21.03 -24.52 -10.86
CA GLN A 48 -21.74 -25.57 -11.57
C GLN A 48 -22.65 -24.92 -12.63
N VAL A 49 -22.64 -25.51 -13.83
CA VAL A 49 -23.53 -25.18 -14.94
C VAL A 49 -24.46 -26.36 -15.17
N SER A 50 -25.77 -26.12 -15.19
CA SER A 50 -26.79 -27.10 -15.59
C SER A 50 -27.62 -26.54 -16.73
N GLY A 51 -27.91 -27.32 -17.77
CA GLY A 51 -28.65 -26.88 -18.97
C GLY A 51 -27.77 -26.70 -20.21
N GLN A 52 -28.29 -26.02 -21.22
CA GLN A 52 -27.61 -25.81 -22.50
C GLN A 52 -26.91 -24.44 -22.53
N LEU A 53 -25.58 -24.47 -22.39
CA LEU A 53 -24.73 -23.28 -22.55
C LEU A 53 -23.57 -23.62 -23.49
N ARG A 54 -23.42 -22.84 -24.57
CA ARG A 54 -22.31 -23.02 -25.52
C ARG A 54 -21.03 -22.43 -24.96
N ALA A 55 -19.90 -23.12 -25.20
CA ALA A 55 -18.59 -22.64 -24.77
C ALA A 55 -18.24 -21.29 -25.41
N ASP A 56 -18.59 -21.09 -26.68
CA ASP A 56 -18.35 -19.84 -27.41
C ASP A 56 -19.16 -18.67 -26.83
N THR A 57 -20.38 -18.91 -26.38
CA THR A 57 -21.20 -17.93 -25.66
C THR A 57 -20.54 -17.53 -24.35
N LEU A 58 -20.04 -18.51 -23.59
CA LEU A 58 -19.38 -18.26 -22.32
C LEU A 58 -18.06 -17.49 -22.51
N GLU A 59 -17.26 -17.84 -23.51
CA GLU A 59 -16.04 -17.10 -23.87
C GLU A 59 -16.33 -15.64 -24.21
N GLN A 60 -17.37 -15.39 -25.03
CA GLN A 60 -17.82 -14.03 -25.36
C GLN A 60 -18.33 -13.27 -24.13
N ALA A 61 -19.06 -13.94 -23.23
CA ALA A 61 -19.53 -13.33 -22.00
C ALA A 61 -18.38 -12.92 -21.07
N PHE A 62 -17.38 -13.78 -20.89
CA PHE A 62 -16.16 -13.42 -20.14
C PHE A 62 -15.42 -12.25 -20.80
N GLN A 63 -15.25 -12.27 -22.13
CA GLN A 63 -14.61 -11.18 -22.86
C GLN A 63 -15.33 -9.85 -22.63
N ALA A 64 -16.66 -9.83 -22.74
CA ALA A 64 -17.47 -8.63 -22.53
C ALA A 64 -17.34 -8.08 -21.10
N VAL A 65 -17.26 -8.94 -20.08
CA VAL A 65 -17.01 -8.50 -18.70
C VAL A 65 -15.58 -7.93 -18.54
N ILE A 66 -14.58 -8.55 -19.17
CA ILE A 66 -13.20 -8.05 -19.14
C ILE A 66 -13.08 -6.68 -19.83
N ASP A 67 -13.80 -6.46 -20.93
CA ASP A 67 -13.82 -5.17 -21.61
C ASP A 67 -14.54 -4.09 -20.76
N ARG A 68 -15.61 -4.49 -20.06
CA ARG A 68 -16.45 -3.62 -19.20
C ARG A 68 -15.76 -3.18 -17.90
N HIS A 69 -14.94 -4.02 -17.28
CA HIS A 69 -14.23 -3.73 -16.03
C HIS A 69 -12.74 -3.53 -16.27
N GLU A 70 -12.28 -2.27 -16.16
CA GLU A 70 -10.89 -1.90 -16.44
C GLU A 70 -9.87 -2.74 -15.68
N ILE A 71 -10.16 -3.06 -14.42
CA ILE A 71 -9.24 -3.80 -13.55
C ILE A 71 -8.88 -5.19 -14.07
N LEU A 72 -9.75 -5.84 -14.86
CA LEU A 72 -9.48 -7.18 -15.41
C LEU A 72 -8.53 -7.14 -16.62
N ARG A 73 -8.38 -5.96 -17.24
CA ARG A 73 -7.43 -5.67 -18.31
C ARG A 73 -6.26 -4.80 -17.84
N THR A 74 -6.08 -4.67 -16.53
CA THR A 74 -4.97 -3.94 -15.90
C THR A 74 -3.75 -4.84 -15.69
N ARG A 75 -2.55 -4.27 -15.88
CA ARG A 75 -1.27 -4.80 -15.39
C ARG A 75 -0.69 -3.90 -14.30
N PHE A 76 0.25 -4.42 -13.53
CA PHE A 76 0.94 -3.69 -12.46
C PHE A 76 2.43 -3.64 -12.74
N VAL A 77 2.99 -2.43 -12.80
CA VAL A 77 4.40 -2.22 -13.13
C VAL A 77 5.04 -1.26 -12.13
N GLU A 78 6.36 -1.36 -11.96
CA GLU A 78 7.12 -0.37 -11.19
C GLU A 78 7.54 0.78 -12.11
N LYS A 79 7.29 2.00 -11.68
CA LYS A 79 7.67 3.23 -12.39
C LYS A 79 8.21 4.23 -11.38
N GLU A 80 9.43 4.71 -11.59
CA GLU A 80 10.11 5.66 -10.70
C GLU A 80 10.18 5.18 -9.23
N GLY A 81 10.31 3.86 -9.02
CA GLY A 81 10.40 3.27 -7.66
C GLY A 81 9.05 3.06 -6.96
N ALA A 82 7.92 3.28 -7.64
CA ALA A 82 6.59 3.05 -7.10
C ALA A 82 5.76 2.11 -8.01
N PRO A 83 4.95 1.20 -7.44
CA PRO A 83 4.04 0.39 -8.24
C PRO A 83 2.88 1.25 -8.76
N VAL A 84 2.48 1.02 -10.00
CA VAL A 84 1.34 1.67 -10.66
C VAL A 84 0.47 0.66 -11.41
N GLN A 85 -0.81 0.97 -11.55
CA GLN A 85 -1.77 0.26 -12.38
C GLN A 85 -1.71 0.84 -13.80
N GLN A 86 -1.62 -0.02 -14.82
CA GLN A 86 -1.75 0.38 -16.22
C GLN A 86 -2.91 -0.38 -16.86
N VAL A 87 -3.94 0.36 -17.26
CA VAL A 87 -5.13 -0.17 -17.90
C VAL A 87 -4.85 -0.32 -19.39
N MET A 88 -4.96 -1.54 -19.91
CA MET A 88 -4.77 -1.82 -21.34
C MET A 88 -6.07 -1.63 -22.09
N GLU A 89 -6.04 -1.05 -23.29
CA GLU A 89 -7.23 -0.83 -24.13
C GLU A 89 -8.08 -2.10 -24.27
N HIS A 90 -7.42 -3.22 -24.58
CA HIS A 90 -8.07 -4.51 -24.74
C HIS A 90 -7.12 -5.65 -24.36
N VAL A 91 -7.71 -6.72 -23.81
CA VAL A 91 -7.03 -7.98 -23.53
C VAL A 91 -7.87 -9.11 -24.07
N ARG A 92 -7.25 -9.96 -24.89
CA ARG A 92 -7.93 -11.12 -25.44
C ARG A 92 -8.05 -12.21 -24.38
N PHE A 93 -9.28 -12.64 -24.12
CA PHE A 93 -9.59 -13.77 -23.27
C PHE A 93 -9.78 -15.05 -24.08
N LYS A 94 -9.37 -16.18 -23.50
CA LYS A 94 -9.64 -17.51 -24.04
C LYS A 94 -10.16 -18.40 -22.93
N LEU A 95 -11.30 -19.04 -23.17
CA LEU A 95 -11.85 -20.05 -22.27
C LEU A 95 -11.23 -21.41 -22.61
N ASP A 96 -10.54 -22.00 -21.63
CA ASP A 96 -10.05 -23.36 -21.78
C ASP A 96 -11.22 -24.35 -21.72
N LEU A 97 -11.14 -25.42 -22.49
CA LEU A 97 -12.18 -26.44 -22.55
C LEU A 97 -11.58 -27.82 -22.27
N VAL A 98 -12.10 -28.48 -21.23
CA VAL A 98 -11.77 -29.87 -20.92
C VAL A 98 -13.03 -30.71 -20.97
N ASP A 99 -13.01 -31.77 -21.77
CA ASP A 99 -14.12 -32.71 -21.86
C ASP A 99 -13.78 -33.99 -21.10
N ILE A 100 -14.50 -34.23 -19.99
CA ILE A 100 -14.31 -35.43 -19.18
C ILE A 100 -15.51 -36.36 -19.22
N ARG A 101 -16.42 -36.20 -20.20
CA ARG A 101 -17.62 -37.06 -20.35
C ARG A 101 -17.27 -38.54 -20.51
N ALA A 102 -16.07 -38.85 -21.02
CA ALA A 102 -15.56 -40.21 -21.16
C ALA A 102 -15.01 -40.82 -19.85
N ILE A 103 -14.78 -40.01 -18.80
CA ILE A 103 -14.34 -40.49 -17.48
C ILE A 103 -15.55 -41.03 -16.71
N PRO A 104 -15.46 -42.19 -16.03
CA PRO A 104 -16.53 -42.71 -15.16
C PRO A 104 -16.98 -41.69 -14.11
N ALA A 105 -18.28 -41.63 -13.82
CA ALA A 105 -18.89 -40.60 -12.97
C ALA A 105 -18.25 -40.53 -11.57
N GLU A 106 -17.84 -41.67 -11.03
CA GLU A 106 -17.19 -41.81 -9.72
C GLU A 106 -15.79 -41.15 -9.71
N ALA A 107 -15.11 -41.11 -10.85
CA ALA A 107 -13.79 -40.51 -11.02
C ALA A 107 -13.84 -39.06 -11.54
N GLN A 108 -14.98 -38.61 -12.08
CA GLN A 108 -15.14 -37.24 -12.59
C GLN A 108 -14.95 -36.19 -11.48
N ALA A 109 -15.48 -36.42 -10.28
CA ALA A 109 -15.35 -35.49 -9.15
C ALA A 109 -13.88 -35.25 -8.78
N LYS A 110 -13.08 -36.33 -8.71
CA LYS A 110 -11.64 -36.24 -8.48
C LYS A 110 -10.96 -35.46 -9.61
N ARG A 111 -11.28 -35.77 -10.88
CA ARG A 111 -10.64 -35.07 -12.01
C ARG A 111 -10.98 -33.58 -12.04
N VAL A 112 -12.21 -33.18 -11.70
CA VAL A 112 -12.58 -31.77 -11.55
C VAL A 112 -11.73 -31.10 -10.47
N ASN A 113 -11.51 -31.78 -9.35
CA ASN A 113 -10.63 -31.27 -8.29
C ASN A 113 -9.18 -31.16 -8.75
N ASP A 114 -8.63 -32.16 -9.43
CA ASP A 114 -7.27 -32.12 -9.97
C ASP A 114 -7.11 -30.92 -10.93
N ILE A 115 -8.05 -30.72 -11.88
CA ILE A 115 -8.03 -29.59 -12.82
C ILE A 115 -8.10 -28.25 -12.06
N ALA A 116 -8.96 -28.14 -11.05
CA ALA A 116 -9.08 -26.92 -10.27
C ALA A 116 -7.78 -26.60 -9.50
N HIS A 117 -7.13 -27.59 -8.91
CA HIS A 117 -5.83 -27.43 -8.23
C HIS A 117 -4.73 -27.06 -9.21
N GLU A 118 -4.61 -27.77 -10.34
CA GLU A 118 -3.66 -27.47 -11.42
C GLU A 118 -3.85 -26.02 -11.92
N THR A 119 -5.11 -25.59 -12.09
CA THR A 119 -5.45 -24.24 -12.53
C THR A 119 -5.14 -23.21 -11.45
N ALA A 120 -5.41 -23.48 -10.17
CA ALA A 120 -5.13 -22.58 -9.06
C ALA A 120 -3.63 -22.40 -8.80
N ALA A 121 -2.84 -23.47 -8.94
CA ALA A 121 -1.39 -23.47 -8.69
C ALA A 121 -0.58 -22.71 -9.76
N ARG A 122 -1.16 -22.42 -10.94
CA ARG A 122 -0.45 -21.71 -12.00
C ARG A 122 -0.14 -20.25 -11.57
N PRO A 123 1.11 -19.79 -11.62
CA PRO A 123 1.43 -18.42 -11.22
C PRO A 123 0.87 -17.40 -12.22
N PHE A 124 0.56 -16.19 -11.75
CA PHE A 124 0.35 -15.02 -12.58
C PHE A 124 1.62 -14.16 -12.62
N ASP A 125 1.81 -13.43 -13.72
CA ASP A 125 2.81 -12.36 -13.82
C ASP A 125 2.06 -11.02 -13.81
N LEU A 126 2.20 -10.26 -12.72
CA LEU A 126 1.52 -8.98 -12.54
C LEU A 126 1.92 -7.94 -13.59
N GLY A 127 3.11 -8.07 -14.19
CA GLY A 127 3.58 -7.21 -15.28
C GLY A 127 2.86 -7.44 -16.60
N GLN A 128 2.08 -8.52 -16.72
CA GLN A 128 1.23 -8.81 -17.88
C GLN A 128 -0.25 -8.53 -17.55
N PRO A 129 -1.03 -8.03 -18.52
CA PRO A 129 -2.46 -7.85 -18.33
C PRO A 129 -3.21 -9.20 -18.46
N GLY A 130 -4.49 -9.23 -18.07
CA GLY A 130 -5.29 -10.46 -18.14
C GLY A 130 -5.02 -11.40 -16.97
N LEU A 131 -5.10 -10.87 -15.75
CA LEU A 131 -4.91 -11.61 -14.49
C LEU A 131 -6.12 -12.47 -14.12
N ILE A 132 -6.76 -13.07 -15.12
CA ILE A 132 -7.91 -13.96 -15.03
C ILE A 132 -7.76 -15.11 -16.02
N ARG A 133 -8.11 -16.32 -15.59
CA ARG A 133 -8.19 -17.52 -16.45
C ARG A 133 -9.41 -18.35 -16.07
N ALA A 134 -10.02 -19.02 -17.04
CA ALA A 134 -11.13 -19.92 -16.77
C ALA A 134 -11.06 -21.19 -17.64
N THR A 135 -11.58 -22.27 -17.08
CA THR A 135 -11.70 -23.57 -17.73
C THR A 135 -13.13 -24.09 -17.57
N LEU A 136 -13.78 -24.39 -18.70
CA LEU A 136 -15.04 -25.10 -18.76
C LEU A 136 -14.77 -26.61 -18.83
N ILE A 137 -15.26 -27.35 -17.85
CA ILE A 137 -15.11 -28.80 -17.72
C ILE A 137 -16.47 -29.45 -18.02
N ARG A 138 -16.61 -30.15 -19.16
CA ARG A 138 -17.87 -30.84 -19.50
C ARG A 138 -17.97 -32.18 -18.77
N LEU A 139 -19.06 -32.36 -18.04
CA LEU A 139 -19.38 -33.57 -17.27
C LEU A 139 -20.42 -34.45 -17.98
N ALA A 140 -21.39 -33.81 -18.65
CA ALA A 140 -22.42 -34.44 -19.47
C ALA A 140 -22.82 -33.50 -20.63
N ALA A 141 -23.86 -33.85 -21.39
CA ALA A 141 -24.39 -33.00 -22.46
C ALA A 141 -25.00 -31.69 -21.92
N ASP A 142 -25.56 -31.73 -20.70
CA ASP A 142 -26.30 -30.67 -20.02
C ASP A 142 -25.70 -30.31 -18.64
N ARG A 143 -24.49 -30.81 -18.33
CA ARG A 143 -23.81 -30.54 -17.06
C ARG A 143 -22.35 -30.21 -17.30
N ALA A 144 -21.90 -29.12 -16.71
CA ALA A 144 -20.50 -28.70 -16.74
C ALA A 144 -20.09 -28.00 -15.44
N MET A 145 -18.79 -27.80 -15.29
CA MET A 145 -18.19 -27.01 -14.22
C MET A 145 -17.33 -25.92 -14.83
N ILE A 146 -17.47 -24.68 -14.36
CA ILE A 146 -16.54 -23.59 -14.66
C ILE A 146 -15.62 -23.46 -13.46
N THR A 147 -14.31 -23.61 -13.68
CA THR A 147 -13.30 -23.21 -12.70
C THR A 147 -12.61 -21.98 -13.25
N PHE A 148 -12.49 -20.93 -12.45
CA PHE A 148 -11.77 -19.73 -12.84
C PHE A 148 -10.90 -19.24 -11.70
N VAL A 149 -9.82 -18.57 -12.06
CA VAL A 149 -8.85 -18.06 -11.11
C VAL A 149 -8.53 -16.62 -11.50
N VAL A 150 -8.59 -15.73 -10.52
CA VAL A 150 -8.24 -14.31 -10.67
C VAL A 150 -7.20 -13.96 -9.62
N HIS A 151 -6.23 -13.13 -9.99
CA HIS A 151 -5.26 -12.64 -9.02
C HIS A 151 -5.91 -11.65 -8.04
N GLN A 152 -5.58 -11.76 -6.74
CA GLN A 152 -6.19 -10.96 -5.67
C GLN A 152 -5.94 -9.45 -5.79
N THR A 153 -4.95 -9.01 -6.58
CA THR A 153 -4.77 -7.57 -6.90
C THR A 153 -5.92 -6.97 -7.71
N CYS A 154 -6.72 -7.80 -8.37
CA CYS A 154 -7.83 -7.35 -9.23
C CYS A 154 -9.21 -7.76 -8.70
N PHE A 155 -9.28 -8.59 -7.67
CA PHE A 155 -10.49 -9.37 -7.37
C PHE A 155 -10.62 -9.67 -5.88
N ASP A 156 -11.84 -9.65 -5.37
CA ASP A 156 -12.17 -10.03 -4.00
C ASP A 156 -13.39 -10.97 -3.95
N GLY A 157 -13.73 -11.45 -2.74
CA GLY A 157 -14.85 -12.36 -2.55
C GLY A 157 -16.21 -11.79 -3.00
N TYR A 158 -16.41 -10.48 -2.89
CA TYR A 158 -17.65 -9.82 -3.34
C TYR A 158 -17.75 -9.81 -4.88
N SER A 159 -16.61 -9.64 -5.56
CA SER A 159 -16.50 -9.66 -7.02
C SER A 159 -16.96 -10.98 -7.64
N ILE A 160 -16.93 -12.10 -6.90
CA ILE A 160 -17.48 -13.40 -7.35
C ILE A 160 -18.95 -13.28 -7.77
N ARG A 161 -19.75 -12.60 -6.96
CA ARG A 161 -21.19 -12.43 -7.21
C ARG A 161 -21.43 -11.53 -8.42
N VAL A 162 -20.67 -10.43 -8.53
CA VAL A 162 -20.74 -9.49 -9.66
C VAL A 162 -20.40 -10.20 -10.97
N LEU A 163 -19.25 -10.87 -11.01
CA LEU A 163 -18.78 -11.62 -12.19
C LEU A 163 -19.80 -12.68 -12.62
N GLY A 164 -20.34 -13.45 -11.68
CA GLY A 164 -21.34 -14.48 -11.98
C GLY A 164 -22.66 -13.92 -12.50
N HIS A 165 -23.11 -12.79 -11.94
CA HIS A 165 -24.31 -12.12 -12.41
C HIS A 165 -24.15 -11.56 -13.83
N GLU A 166 -23.05 -10.86 -14.10
CA GLU A 166 -22.81 -10.25 -15.41
C GLU A 166 -22.58 -11.31 -16.49
N ILE A 167 -21.76 -12.34 -16.23
CA ILE A 167 -21.56 -13.44 -17.18
C ILE A 167 -22.88 -14.12 -17.53
N GLY A 168 -23.70 -14.46 -16.53
CA GLY A 168 -24.99 -15.11 -16.77
C GLY A 168 -25.94 -14.23 -17.60
N THR A 169 -26.01 -12.92 -17.27
CA THR A 169 -26.88 -11.95 -17.97
C THR A 169 -26.45 -11.73 -19.42
N ILE A 170 -25.14 -11.62 -19.67
CA ILE A 170 -24.58 -11.44 -21.01
C ILE A 170 -24.74 -12.72 -21.83
N ALA A 171 -24.42 -13.88 -21.25
CA ALA A 171 -24.57 -15.17 -21.92
C ALA A 171 -26.03 -15.43 -22.33
N GLN A 172 -27.00 -15.11 -21.45
CA GLN A 172 -28.42 -15.18 -21.78
C GLN A 172 -28.76 -14.29 -22.98
N ALA A 173 -28.33 -13.03 -22.96
CA ALA A 173 -28.62 -12.09 -24.04
C ALA A 173 -28.04 -12.57 -25.39
N ILE A 174 -26.82 -13.14 -25.38
CA ILE A 174 -26.18 -13.71 -26.57
C ILE A 174 -26.97 -14.91 -27.12
N GLU A 175 -27.39 -15.87 -26.27
CA GLU A 175 -28.19 -17.02 -26.72
C GLU A 175 -29.57 -16.58 -27.26
N GLU A 176 -30.15 -15.54 -26.68
CA GLU A 176 -31.42 -14.95 -27.11
C GLU A 176 -31.24 -13.95 -28.29
N SER A 177 -30.03 -13.76 -28.80
CA SER A 177 -29.69 -12.83 -29.88
C SER A 177 -30.20 -11.39 -29.65
N ARG A 178 -30.04 -10.91 -28.41
CA ARG A 178 -30.37 -9.53 -27.98
C ARG A 178 -29.19 -8.87 -27.27
N GLU A 179 -29.29 -7.56 -27.07
CA GLU A 179 -28.34 -6.84 -26.20
C GLU A 179 -28.62 -7.12 -24.73
N HIS A 180 -27.56 -7.11 -23.91
CA HIS A 180 -27.69 -7.20 -22.46
C HIS A 180 -28.13 -5.85 -21.89
N ASN A 181 -28.90 -5.88 -20.79
CA ASN A 181 -29.41 -4.67 -20.13
C ASN A 181 -28.67 -4.39 -18.81
N LEU A 182 -27.33 -4.47 -18.82
CA LEU A 182 -26.52 -4.09 -17.67
C LEU A 182 -26.36 -2.56 -17.65
N PRO A 183 -26.63 -1.87 -16.53
CA PRO A 183 -26.41 -0.43 -16.40
C PRO A 183 -24.96 -0.03 -16.70
N ASP A 184 -24.68 1.19 -17.14
CA ASP A 184 -23.30 1.66 -17.26
C ASP A 184 -22.62 1.76 -15.88
N LEU A 185 -21.30 1.54 -15.84
CA LEU A 185 -20.50 1.73 -14.64
C LEU A 185 -20.06 3.20 -14.57
N PRO A 186 -20.58 4.02 -13.63
CA PRO A 186 -20.23 5.43 -13.54
C PRO A 186 -18.80 5.65 -13.02
N LEU A 187 -18.23 4.63 -12.38
CA LEU A 187 -16.88 4.60 -11.83
C LEU A 187 -16.17 3.32 -12.30
N GLN A 188 -14.85 3.36 -12.31
CA GLN A 188 -13.96 2.22 -12.48
C GLN A 188 -13.10 2.06 -11.23
N TYR A 189 -12.45 0.90 -11.09
CA TYR A 189 -11.59 0.64 -9.92
C TYR A 189 -10.45 1.67 -9.79
N GLY A 190 -9.93 2.17 -10.91
CA GLY A 190 -8.92 3.23 -10.93
C GLY A 190 -9.39 4.50 -10.20
N ASP A 191 -10.66 4.89 -10.36
CA ASP A 191 -11.24 6.06 -9.69
C ASP A 191 -11.28 5.87 -8.17
N PHE A 192 -11.64 4.67 -7.70
CA PHE A 192 -11.59 4.33 -6.28
C PHE A 192 -10.17 4.48 -5.72
N THR A 193 -9.13 4.11 -6.47
CA THR A 193 -7.74 4.24 -6.00
C THR A 193 -7.28 5.70 -5.89
N LEU A 194 -7.75 6.56 -6.80
CA LEU A 194 -7.51 8.00 -6.71
C LEU A 194 -8.23 8.59 -5.48
N TRP A 195 -9.51 8.27 -5.31
CA TRP A 195 -10.28 8.68 -4.13
C TRP A 195 -9.62 8.21 -2.83
N GLN A 196 -9.17 6.96 -2.75
CA GLN A 196 -8.54 6.42 -1.55
C GLN A 196 -7.23 7.16 -1.23
N GLN A 197 -6.44 7.51 -2.25
CA GLN A 197 -5.22 8.29 -2.04
C GLN A 197 -5.53 9.70 -1.53
N GLU A 198 -6.56 10.35 -2.08
CA GLU A 198 -7.03 11.67 -1.63
C GLU A 198 -7.59 11.61 -0.20
N TYR A 199 -8.37 10.58 0.11
CA TYR A 199 -8.94 10.34 1.44
C TYR A 199 -7.84 10.11 2.50
N HIS A 200 -6.79 9.37 2.14
CA HIS A 200 -5.63 9.20 3.03
C HIS A 200 -4.83 10.49 3.23
N ALA A 201 -4.82 11.39 2.24
CA ALA A 201 -4.15 12.68 2.35
C ALA A 201 -4.96 13.75 3.10
N SER A 202 -6.24 13.48 3.42
CA SER A 202 -7.17 14.49 3.96
C SER A 202 -7.12 14.66 5.49
N GLY A 203 -6.26 13.93 6.20
CA GLY A 203 -6.17 13.99 7.66
C GLY A 203 -7.22 13.17 8.42
N VAL A 204 -8.06 12.39 7.73
CA VAL A 204 -9.15 11.59 8.34
C VAL A 204 -8.61 10.32 9.00
N LEU A 205 -7.48 9.80 8.49
CA LEU A 205 -6.84 8.63 9.06
C LEU A 205 -6.33 8.88 10.48
N GLU A 206 -5.99 10.11 10.85
CA GLU A 206 -5.55 10.50 12.19
C GLU A 206 -6.67 10.35 13.22
N GLU A 207 -7.91 10.69 12.85
CA GLU A 207 -9.09 10.50 13.71
C GLU A 207 -9.42 9.02 13.88
N GLU A 208 -9.44 8.25 12.78
CA GLU A 208 -9.66 6.80 12.85
C GLU A 208 -8.51 6.09 13.59
N SER A 209 -7.27 6.54 13.42
CA SER A 209 -6.09 6.06 14.13
C SER A 209 -6.24 6.18 15.64
N ALA A 210 -6.81 7.28 16.15
CA ALA A 210 -6.99 7.47 17.58
C ALA A 210 -7.92 6.41 18.20
N TYR A 211 -9.01 6.06 17.49
CA TYR A 211 -9.90 4.98 17.93
C TYR A 211 -9.17 3.64 17.98
N TRP A 212 -8.43 3.30 16.92
CA TRP A 212 -7.74 2.01 16.83
C TRP A 212 -6.60 1.88 17.82
N GLN A 213 -5.80 2.93 18.00
CA GLN A 213 -4.75 2.98 19.02
C GLN A 213 -5.32 2.78 20.42
N ALA A 214 -6.43 3.44 20.76
CA ALA A 214 -7.09 3.25 22.05
C ALA A 214 -7.68 1.84 22.21
N THR A 215 -8.30 1.31 21.16
CA THR A 215 -8.97 -0.01 21.19
C THR A 215 -7.97 -1.16 21.30
N LEU A 216 -6.84 -1.06 20.60
CA LEU A 216 -5.81 -2.10 20.56
C LEU A 216 -4.61 -1.82 21.48
N ALA A 217 -4.68 -0.77 22.30
CA ALA A 217 -3.66 -0.47 23.30
C ALA A 217 -3.43 -1.65 24.25
N ASP A 218 -2.17 -2.00 24.48
CA ASP A 218 -1.74 -3.11 25.35
C ASP A 218 -2.34 -4.48 24.97
N MET A 219 -2.86 -4.63 23.75
CA MET A 219 -3.44 -5.90 23.30
C MET A 219 -2.35 -6.96 23.24
N SER A 220 -2.57 -8.09 23.92
CA SER A 220 -1.77 -9.28 23.72
C SER A 220 -2.22 -10.02 22.47
N TYR A 221 -1.27 -10.60 21.73
CA TYR A 221 -1.58 -11.43 20.59
C TYR A 221 -2.42 -12.64 21.04
N PHE A 222 -3.63 -12.78 20.52
CA PHE A 222 -4.52 -13.88 20.88
C PHE A 222 -4.36 -15.05 19.92
N GLU A 223 -3.97 -16.20 20.46
CA GLU A 223 -3.81 -17.45 19.73
C GLU A 223 -4.35 -18.64 20.52
N ILE A 224 -4.69 -19.70 19.81
CA ILE A 224 -4.97 -21.01 20.40
C ILE A 224 -3.66 -21.78 20.40
N GLU A 225 -3.40 -22.53 21.46
CA GLU A 225 -2.26 -23.42 21.55
C GLU A 225 -2.27 -24.38 20.33
N PRO A 226 -1.19 -24.44 19.53
CA PRO A 226 -1.11 -25.36 18.39
C PRO A 226 -0.85 -26.80 18.86
N ASP A 227 -1.21 -27.78 18.04
CA ASP A 227 -0.88 -29.20 18.26
C ASP A 227 0.59 -29.50 17.94
N LEU A 228 1.16 -28.74 17.00
CA LEU A 228 2.50 -28.93 16.49
C LEU A 228 3.38 -27.69 16.78
N PRO A 229 4.72 -27.87 16.90
CA PRO A 229 5.63 -26.75 17.10
C PRO A 229 5.52 -25.72 15.97
N ARG A 230 5.35 -24.45 16.33
CA ARG A 230 5.24 -23.37 15.34
C ARG A 230 6.54 -23.26 14.52
N PRO A 231 6.47 -23.31 13.18
CA PRO A 231 7.62 -23.06 12.32
C PRO A 231 8.19 -21.64 12.52
N ALA A 232 9.50 -21.47 12.40
CA ALA A 232 10.14 -20.15 12.54
C ALA A 232 9.68 -19.13 11.49
N VAL A 233 9.28 -19.60 10.31
CA VAL A 233 8.69 -18.79 9.23
C VAL A 233 7.43 -19.49 8.75
N ARG A 234 6.35 -18.72 8.53
CA ARG A 234 5.06 -19.27 8.12
C ARG A 234 5.15 -19.97 6.75
N THR A 235 4.58 -21.16 6.64
CA THR A 235 4.42 -21.90 5.38
C THR A 235 3.08 -21.59 4.72
N THR A 236 2.84 -22.10 3.51
CA THR A 236 1.53 -22.00 2.83
C THR A 236 0.67 -23.25 3.04
N ALA A 237 1.09 -24.18 3.91
CA ALA A 237 0.40 -25.45 4.14
C ALA A 237 -1.00 -25.20 4.70
N VAL A 238 -2.00 -25.78 4.05
CA VAL A 238 -3.42 -25.57 4.38
C VAL A 238 -4.17 -26.89 4.32
N ALA A 239 -5.04 -27.07 5.29
CA ALA A 239 -6.10 -28.07 5.27
C ALA A 239 -7.45 -27.40 5.57
N GLU A 240 -8.53 -28.06 5.18
CA GLU A 240 -9.89 -27.54 5.33
C GLU A 240 -10.75 -28.58 6.05
N VAL A 241 -11.51 -28.15 7.07
CA VAL A 241 -12.61 -28.93 7.65
C VAL A 241 -13.92 -28.22 7.35
N THR A 242 -14.91 -28.98 6.85
CA THR A 242 -16.27 -28.49 6.65
C THR A 242 -17.26 -29.27 7.51
N ARG A 243 -18.16 -28.56 8.19
CA ARG A 243 -19.26 -29.12 8.97
C ARG A 243 -20.60 -28.55 8.48
N ALA A 244 -21.50 -29.43 8.03
CA ALA A 244 -22.86 -29.03 7.69
C ALA A 244 -23.65 -28.65 8.95
N LEU A 245 -24.48 -27.61 8.85
CA LEU A 245 -25.38 -27.16 9.92
C LEU A 245 -26.82 -27.60 9.63
N PRO A 246 -27.68 -27.73 10.67
CA PRO A 246 -29.09 -28.07 10.49
C PRO A 246 -29.81 -27.14 9.50
N GLU A 247 -30.82 -27.66 8.78
CA GLU A 247 -31.55 -26.89 7.77
C GLU A 247 -32.22 -25.64 8.33
N ASP A 248 -32.65 -25.67 9.60
CA ASP A 248 -33.30 -24.58 10.30
C ASP A 248 -32.33 -23.61 11.00
N PHE A 249 -31.01 -23.82 10.88
CA PHE A 249 -29.99 -22.96 11.48
C PHE A 249 -30.13 -21.49 11.05
N GLY A 250 -30.32 -21.22 9.76
CA GLY A 250 -30.47 -19.87 9.23
C GLY A 250 -31.65 -19.10 9.84
N PRO A 251 -32.89 -19.64 9.77
CA PRO A 251 -34.04 -19.08 10.46
C PRO A 251 -33.84 -18.86 11.96
N GLN A 252 -33.25 -19.82 12.68
CA GLN A 252 -32.97 -19.69 14.12
C GLN A 252 -31.95 -18.58 14.43
N LEU A 253 -30.88 -18.49 13.63
CA LEU A 253 -29.87 -17.45 13.69
C LEU A 253 -30.49 -16.06 13.52
N THR A 254 -31.26 -15.86 12.45
CA THR A 254 -31.93 -14.58 12.18
C THR A 254 -32.91 -14.21 13.29
N ALA A 255 -33.77 -15.15 13.71
CA ALA A 255 -34.75 -14.90 14.76
C ALA A 255 -34.11 -14.56 16.10
N THR A 256 -33.06 -15.27 16.49
CA THR A 256 -32.36 -15.05 17.77
C THR A 256 -31.58 -13.74 17.76
N ALA A 257 -30.84 -13.45 16.69
CA ALA A 257 -30.13 -12.18 16.54
C ALA A 257 -31.09 -10.98 16.59
N GLN A 258 -32.23 -11.08 15.89
CA GLN A 258 -33.28 -10.06 15.91
C GLN A 258 -33.88 -9.88 17.31
N ARG A 259 -34.18 -10.97 18.03
CA ARG A 259 -34.69 -10.94 19.41
C ARG A 259 -33.72 -10.24 20.37
N LEU A 260 -32.41 -10.39 20.16
CA LEU A 260 -31.36 -9.76 20.96
C LEU A 260 -30.97 -8.36 20.47
N GLY A 261 -31.53 -7.89 19.35
CA GLY A 261 -31.28 -6.54 18.82
C GLY A 261 -29.88 -6.35 18.22
N VAL A 262 -29.30 -7.41 17.66
CA VAL A 262 -27.97 -7.44 17.03
C VAL A 262 -28.02 -7.98 15.61
N SER A 263 -26.96 -7.78 14.82
CA SER A 263 -26.82 -8.43 13.51
C SER A 263 -26.51 -9.93 13.66
N THR A 264 -26.77 -10.72 12.62
CA THR A 264 -26.39 -12.15 12.60
C THR A 264 -24.87 -12.32 12.73
N TYR A 265 -24.09 -11.44 12.11
CA TYR A 265 -22.64 -11.41 12.25
C TYR A 265 -22.21 -11.15 13.70
N THR A 266 -22.75 -10.10 14.34
CA THR A 266 -22.46 -9.76 15.75
C THR A 266 -22.77 -10.94 16.67
N PHE A 267 -23.90 -11.62 16.45
CA PHE A 267 -24.26 -12.81 17.21
C PHE A 267 -23.24 -13.94 17.02
N GLY A 268 -22.84 -14.23 15.78
CA GLY A 268 -21.82 -15.24 15.50
C GLY A 268 -20.45 -14.92 16.10
N ALA A 269 -19.98 -13.67 15.97
CA ALA A 269 -18.71 -13.23 16.53
C ALA A 269 -18.72 -13.27 18.07
N ALA A 270 -19.85 -12.95 18.71
CA ALA A 270 -20.02 -13.09 20.15
C ALA A 270 -19.93 -14.55 20.61
N LEU A 271 -20.54 -15.48 19.89
CA LEU A 271 -20.44 -16.91 20.24
C LEU A 271 -19.05 -17.47 19.97
N PHE A 272 -18.40 -17.05 18.88
CA PHE A 272 -17.01 -17.42 18.61
C PHE A 272 -16.08 -16.93 19.73
N SER A 273 -16.17 -15.65 20.12
CA SER A 273 -15.41 -15.13 21.27
C SER A 273 -15.73 -15.88 22.57
N ALA A 274 -17.00 -16.19 22.85
CA ALA A 274 -17.35 -16.98 24.02
C ALA A 274 -16.70 -18.38 24.01
N CYS A 275 -16.69 -19.08 22.87
CA CYS A 275 -16.02 -20.37 22.73
C CYS A 275 -14.51 -20.25 22.97
N MET A 276 -13.88 -19.21 22.39
CA MET A 276 -12.45 -18.95 22.56
C MET A 276 -12.10 -18.66 24.02
N HIS A 277 -12.90 -17.83 24.73
CA HIS A 277 -12.75 -17.61 26.16
C HIS A 277 -12.84 -18.92 26.95
N ARG A 278 -13.82 -19.77 26.63
CA ARG A 278 -14.01 -21.05 27.30
C ARG A 278 -12.85 -22.02 27.06
N LEU A 279 -12.28 -22.01 25.86
CA LEU A 279 -11.14 -22.84 25.50
C LEU A 279 -9.83 -22.37 26.16
N THR A 280 -9.54 -21.08 26.12
CA THR A 280 -8.23 -20.55 26.56
C THR A 280 -8.23 -20.06 28.01
N GLY A 281 -9.40 -19.77 28.59
CA GLY A 281 -9.52 -19.11 29.89
C GLY A 281 -9.13 -17.61 29.85
N THR A 282 -9.00 -17.02 28.66
CA THR A 282 -8.57 -15.64 28.48
C THR A 282 -9.78 -14.69 28.50
N ASP A 283 -9.66 -13.58 29.24
CA ASP A 283 -10.71 -12.55 29.36
C ASP A 283 -10.60 -11.43 28.32
N ASP A 284 -9.53 -11.40 27.53
CA ASP A 284 -9.27 -10.40 26.49
C ASP A 284 -8.91 -11.12 25.19
N LEU A 285 -9.86 -11.14 24.26
CA LEU A 285 -9.77 -11.91 23.02
C LEU A 285 -9.64 -10.98 21.84
N ALA A 286 -8.76 -11.30 20.88
CA ALA A 286 -8.63 -10.53 19.66
C ALA A 286 -8.64 -11.46 18.43
N PHE A 287 -9.47 -11.16 17.45
CA PHE A 287 -9.45 -11.88 16.17
C PHE A 287 -9.84 -10.97 15.01
N GLY A 288 -9.41 -11.36 13.82
CA GLY A 288 -9.72 -10.66 12.58
C GLY A 288 -11.14 -10.91 12.10
N THR A 289 -11.64 -9.96 11.32
CA THR A 289 -12.79 -10.16 10.44
C THR A 289 -12.58 -9.42 9.12
N GLN A 290 -13.28 -9.85 8.07
CA GLN A 290 -13.22 -9.25 6.75
C GLN A 290 -14.50 -8.50 6.42
N ILE A 291 -14.34 -7.29 5.89
CA ILE A 291 -15.44 -6.46 5.37
C ILE A 291 -15.29 -6.26 3.87
N ALA A 292 -16.41 -6.05 3.17
CA ALA A 292 -16.40 -5.86 1.73
C ALA A 292 -15.74 -4.54 1.29
N GLY A 293 -15.69 -3.52 2.15
CA GLY A 293 -15.08 -2.21 1.85
C GLY A 293 -15.80 -1.38 0.78
N ARG A 294 -17.09 -1.66 0.54
CA ARG A 294 -17.94 -0.97 -0.46
C ARG A 294 -18.99 -0.14 0.28
N MET A 295 -18.62 1.08 0.66
CA MET A 295 -19.45 1.97 1.47
C MET A 295 -20.46 2.77 0.65
N ASP A 296 -20.15 3.00 -0.63
CA ASP A 296 -20.99 3.72 -1.58
C ASP A 296 -21.65 2.74 -2.56
N ALA A 297 -22.90 3.04 -2.95
CA ALA A 297 -23.69 2.18 -3.83
C ALA A 297 -23.06 2.03 -5.23
N GLU A 298 -22.33 3.04 -5.68
CA GLU A 298 -21.60 3.08 -6.94
C GLU A 298 -20.44 2.08 -6.97
N LEU A 299 -19.93 1.63 -5.82
CA LEU A 299 -18.88 0.61 -5.73
C LEU A 299 -19.45 -0.81 -5.77
N GLU A 300 -20.72 -1.03 -5.41
CA GLU A 300 -21.33 -2.37 -5.41
C GLU A 300 -21.24 -3.13 -6.75
N PRO A 301 -21.46 -2.51 -7.92
CA PRO A 301 -21.40 -3.23 -9.20
C PRO A 301 -19.98 -3.46 -9.72
N LEU A 302 -18.93 -2.97 -9.06
CA LEU A 302 -17.56 -3.03 -9.58
C LEU A 302 -16.87 -4.37 -9.31
N ILE A 303 -16.05 -4.83 -10.24
CA ILE A 303 -15.02 -5.83 -9.94
C ILE A 303 -13.77 -5.10 -9.44
N GLY A 304 -13.13 -5.63 -8.40
CA GLY A 304 -11.94 -5.01 -7.81
C GLY A 304 -11.61 -5.61 -6.44
N VAL A 305 -10.52 -5.14 -5.84
CA VAL A 305 -10.13 -5.53 -4.47
C VAL A 305 -10.46 -4.41 -3.48
N PHE A 306 -11.61 -4.52 -2.82
CA PHE A 306 -12.10 -3.57 -1.81
C PHE A 306 -12.00 -4.12 -0.39
N ILE A 307 -11.79 -5.43 -0.26
CA ILE A 307 -11.73 -6.12 1.02
C ILE A 307 -10.73 -5.45 1.98
N ASN A 308 -11.19 -5.23 3.21
CA ASN A 308 -10.37 -4.74 4.31
C ASN A 308 -10.53 -5.68 5.52
N ASN A 309 -9.51 -5.73 6.37
CA ASN A 309 -9.51 -6.53 7.59
C ASN A 309 -9.67 -5.61 8.80
N LEU A 310 -10.55 -5.96 9.73
CA LEU A 310 -10.69 -5.31 11.02
C LEU A 310 -10.25 -6.25 12.14
N VAL A 311 -9.67 -5.70 13.20
CA VAL A 311 -9.36 -6.46 14.44
C VAL A 311 -10.49 -6.20 15.44
N LEU A 312 -11.12 -7.26 15.91
CA LEU A 312 -12.16 -7.18 16.93
C LEU A 312 -11.61 -7.66 18.27
N ARG A 313 -11.60 -6.76 19.26
CA ARG A 313 -11.16 -7.05 20.62
C ARG A 313 -12.37 -7.18 21.55
N PHE A 314 -12.59 -8.38 22.06
CA PHE A 314 -13.70 -8.72 22.93
C PHE A 314 -13.23 -8.90 24.37
N PRO A 315 -13.62 -7.99 25.30
CA PRO A 315 -13.47 -8.24 26.72
C PRO A 315 -14.58 -9.18 27.20
N VAL A 316 -14.21 -10.24 27.90
CA VAL A 316 -15.11 -11.15 28.62
C VAL A 316 -14.91 -10.92 30.12
N ARG A 317 -16.01 -10.73 30.87
CA ARG A 317 -15.94 -10.40 32.30
C ARG A 317 -16.58 -11.50 33.14
N GLY A 318 -15.75 -12.37 33.71
CA GLY A 318 -16.19 -13.40 34.65
C GLY A 318 -17.36 -14.24 34.12
N GLU A 319 -18.22 -14.70 35.04
CA GLU A 319 -19.43 -15.44 34.65
C GLU A 319 -20.51 -14.47 34.14
N THR A 320 -20.78 -14.52 32.84
CA THR A 320 -21.80 -13.70 32.17
C THR A 320 -22.78 -14.57 31.39
N ALA A 321 -24.00 -14.08 31.17
CA ALA A 321 -24.97 -14.75 30.32
C ALA A 321 -24.64 -14.53 28.83
N ILE A 322 -24.95 -15.51 27.97
CA ILE A 322 -24.75 -15.43 26.52
C ILE A 322 -25.38 -14.15 25.95
N ALA A 323 -26.63 -13.83 26.32
CA ALA A 323 -27.34 -12.66 25.84
C ALA A 323 -26.63 -11.34 26.18
N ASP A 324 -26.01 -11.25 27.34
CA ASP A 324 -25.34 -10.03 27.79
C ASP A 324 -23.95 -9.90 27.14
N HIS A 325 -23.25 -11.02 26.93
CA HIS A 325 -22.04 -11.05 26.09
C HIS A 325 -22.33 -10.62 24.65
N VAL A 326 -23.41 -11.12 24.05
CA VAL A 326 -23.87 -10.73 22.70
C VAL A 326 -24.18 -9.23 22.62
N LYS A 327 -24.83 -8.65 23.65
CA LYS A 327 -25.09 -7.20 23.69
C LYS A 327 -23.80 -6.39 23.81
N GLY A 328 -22.83 -6.86 24.60
CA GLY A 328 -21.51 -6.25 24.70
C GLY A 328 -20.76 -6.29 23.36
N ALA A 329 -20.80 -7.43 22.68
CA ALA A 329 -20.20 -7.62 21.36
C ALA A 329 -20.74 -6.65 20.29
N LYS A 330 -21.98 -6.17 20.43
CA LYS A 330 -22.55 -5.15 19.55
C LYS A 330 -21.69 -3.87 19.54
N GLN A 331 -21.27 -3.39 20.70
CA GLN A 331 -20.46 -2.18 20.81
C GLN A 331 -19.09 -2.35 20.15
N VAL A 332 -18.48 -3.52 20.30
CA VAL A 332 -17.20 -3.87 19.66
C VAL A 332 -17.34 -3.83 18.14
N VAL A 333 -18.36 -4.50 17.60
CA VAL A 333 -18.58 -4.59 16.14
C VAL A 333 -18.98 -3.24 15.55
N GLU A 334 -19.90 -2.50 16.16
CA GLU A 334 -20.33 -1.18 15.67
C GLU A 334 -19.19 -0.15 15.75
N GLY A 335 -18.39 -0.19 16.82
CA GLY A 335 -17.20 0.64 16.94
C GLY A 335 -16.20 0.38 15.81
N ALA A 336 -15.89 -0.89 15.54
CA ALA A 336 -14.98 -1.28 14.45
C ALA A 336 -15.53 -0.89 13.08
N LEU A 337 -16.83 -1.10 12.82
CA LEU A 337 -17.46 -0.74 11.55
C LEU A 337 -17.55 0.77 11.31
N SER A 338 -17.63 1.57 12.38
CA SER A 338 -17.65 3.04 12.26
C SER A 338 -16.29 3.61 11.86
N HIS A 339 -15.21 2.84 12.02
CA HIS A 339 -13.83 3.21 11.68
C HIS A 339 -13.21 2.25 10.66
N GLN A 340 -14.06 1.71 9.78
CA GLN A 340 -13.70 0.63 8.87
C GLN A 340 -12.90 1.08 7.64
N SER A 341 -12.79 2.39 7.43
CA SER A 341 -12.03 3.00 6.35
C SER A 341 -10.53 2.82 6.55
N MET A 342 -10.09 2.65 7.80
CA MET A 342 -8.70 2.47 8.19
C MET A 342 -8.12 1.21 7.53
N PRO A 343 -7.15 1.34 6.61
CA PRO A 343 -6.56 0.17 5.98
C PRO A 343 -5.79 -0.67 7.00
N PHE A 344 -6.00 -1.98 7.00
CA PHE A 344 -5.34 -2.89 7.92
C PHE A 344 -3.80 -2.75 7.96
N ASN A 345 -3.17 -2.50 6.81
CA ASN A 345 -1.71 -2.33 6.75
C ASN A 345 -1.24 -1.09 7.50
N ARG A 346 -2.00 0.02 7.40
CA ARG A 346 -1.73 1.25 8.15
C ARG A 346 -1.92 1.03 9.64
N LEU A 347 -2.96 0.28 10.01
CA LEU A 347 -3.19 -0.13 11.40
C LEU A 347 -1.99 -0.92 11.96
N VAL A 348 -1.48 -1.90 11.21
CA VAL A 348 -0.29 -2.66 11.63
C VAL A 348 0.96 -1.78 11.74
N GLU A 349 1.16 -0.82 10.82
CA GLU A 349 2.26 0.15 10.89
C GLU A 349 2.19 0.99 12.16
N GLN A 350 1.00 1.51 12.50
CA GLN A 350 0.81 2.37 13.67
C GLN A 350 0.87 1.62 15.00
N MET A 351 0.30 0.42 15.06
CA MET A 351 0.35 -0.40 16.29
C MET A 351 1.74 -0.97 16.55
N ASN A 352 2.57 -1.07 15.50
CA ASN A 352 3.91 -1.67 15.51
C ASN A 352 4.03 -2.90 16.43
N PRO A 353 3.18 -3.93 16.26
CA PRO A 353 3.25 -5.13 17.11
C PRO A 353 4.60 -5.84 16.89
N PRO A 354 5.09 -6.62 17.89
CA PRO A 354 6.28 -7.44 17.72
C PRO A 354 6.23 -8.21 16.40
N ARG A 355 7.24 -8.04 15.56
CA ARG A 355 7.29 -8.67 14.24
C ARG A 355 7.73 -10.11 14.41
N ASP A 356 6.85 -11.02 14.04
CA ASP A 356 7.10 -12.45 14.05
C ASP A 356 6.76 -13.04 12.69
N PRO A 357 7.75 -13.51 11.89
CA PRO A 357 7.52 -14.05 10.55
C PRO A 357 6.73 -15.36 10.55
N SER A 358 6.51 -15.98 11.71
CA SER A 358 5.65 -17.15 11.88
C SER A 358 4.16 -16.80 12.04
N ARG A 359 3.82 -15.51 12.13
CA ARG A 359 2.48 -15.03 12.51
C ARG A 359 1.95 -13.95 11.56
N THR A 360 0.62 -13.88 11.43
CA THR A 360 -0.03 -12.72 10.82
C THR A 360 -0.10 -11.59 11.86
N PRO A 361 0.37 -10.37 11.55
CA PRO A 361 0.34 -9.26 12.50
C PRO A 361 -1.07 -9.03 13.08
N LEU A 362 -1.17 -8.76 14.38
CA LEU A 362 -2.41 -8.49 15.13
C LEU A 362 -3.48 -9.60 15.19
N MET A 363 -3.46 -10.60 14.30
CA MET A 363 -4.51 -11.63 14.23
C MET A 363 -3.95 -13.02 13.86
N SER A 364 -4.12 -14.01 14.74
CA SER A 364 -3.95 -15.44 14.40
C SER A 364 -5.22 -16.05 13.84
N LEU A 365 -6.35 -15.63 14.39
CA LEU A 365 -7.67 -16.17 14.10
C LEU A 365 -8.44 -15.17 13.27
N ASN A 366 -9.27 -15.67 12.35
CA ASN A 366 -10.20 -14.86 11.58
C ASN A 366 -11.58 -15.49 11.66
N PHE A 367 -12.62 -14.66 11.88
CA PHE A 367 -14.01 -15.11 11.91
C PHE A 367 -14.85 -14.33 10.89
N ASN A 368 -15.57 -15.07 10.05
CA ASN A 368 -16.48 -14.52 9.06
C ASN A 368 -17.85 -15.18 9.17
N LEU A 369 -18.90 -14.39 8.93
CA LEU A 369 -20.24 -14.93 8.68
C LEU A 369 -20.74 -14.33 7.37
N GLN A 370 -20.91 -15.18 6.37
CA GLN A 370 -21.16 -14.76 4.99
C GLN A 370 -22.41 -15.44 4.43
N THR A 371 -23.26 -14.63 3.82
CA THR A 371 -24.41 -15.06 3.03
C THR A 371 -24.28 -14.66 1.56
N VAL A 372 -23.19 -13.95 1.22
CA VAL A 372 -22.98 -13.31 -0.09
C VAL A 372 -22.29 -14.28 -1.05
N PHE A 373 -22.95 -15.41 -1.34
CA PHE A 373 -22.58 -16.25 -2.47
C PHE A 373 -23.47 -15.92 -3.66
N MET A 374 -22.99 -16.23 -4.87
CA MET A 374 -23.84 -16.14 -6.06
C MET A 374 -25.08 -17.03 -5.85
N GLU A 375 -26.25 -16.42 -5.81
CA GLU A 375 -27.53 -17.13 -5.77
C GLU A 375 -27.63 -18.02 -7.00
N SER A 376 -28.19 -19.23 -6.83
CA SER A 376 -28.50 -20.09 -7.97
C SER A 376 -29.52 -19.36 -8.83
N ARG A 377 -29.13 -18.96 -10.04
CA ARG A 377 -29.99 -18.18 -10.93
C ARG A 377 -30.15 -18.88 -12.28
N ASN A 378 -31.39 -18.93 -12.73
CA ASN A 378 -31.74 -19.39 -14.07
C ASN A 378 -31.61 -18.24 -15.06
N TYR A 379 -30.87 -18.47 -16.14
CA TYR A 379 -30.58 -17.49 -17.18
C TYR A 379 -31.21 -17.87 -18.51
N GLY A 380 -32.37 -18.53 -18.51
CA GLY A 380 -33.07 -18.90 -19.74
C GLY A 380 -32.28 -19.92 -20.56
N GLY A 381 -32.31 -21.19 -20.13
CA GLY A 381 -31.64 -22.30 -20.82
C GLY A 381 -30.49 -22.93 -20.04
N PHE A 382 -29.93 -22.23 -19.06
CA PHE A 382 -28.97 -22.78 -18.09
C PHE A 382 -29.10 -22.15 -16.71
N ASP A 383 -28.62 -22.88 -15.70
CA ASP A 383 -28.46 -22.44 -14.32
C ASP A 383 -26.98 -22.31 -14.00
N LEU A 384 -26.59 -21.20 -13.35
CA LEU A 384 -25.29 -21.06 -12.70
C LEU A 384 -25.46 -21.14 -11.19
N LYS A 385 -24.67 -22.00 -10.55
CA LYS A 385 -24.69 -22.21 -9.10
C LYS A 385 -23.28 -22.20 -8.53
N SER A 386 -23.05 -21.45 -7.46
CA SER A 386 -21.76 -21.47 -6.76
C SER A 386 -21.48 -22.85 -6.17
N SER A 387 -20.25 -23.33 -6.34
CA SER A 387 -19.73 -24.57 -5.77
C SER A 387 -18.57 -24.24 -4.81
N PRO A 388 -18.32 -25.07 -3.78
CA PRO A 388 -17.12 -24.96 -2.97
C PRO A 388 -15.84 -24.99 -3.82
N SER A 389 -14.86 -24.20 -3.39
CA SER A 389 -13.49 -24.11 -3.90
C SER A 389 -12.53 -24.33 -2.76
N HIS A 390 -11.31 -24.80 -3.06
CA HIS A 390 -10.27 -25.00 -2.06
C HIS A 390 -9.45 -23.71 -1.91
N ALA A 391 -9.03 -23.41 -0.69
CA ALA A 391 -8.06 -22.35 -0.43
C ALA A 391 -6.70 -22.70 -1.07
N ALA A 392 -6.02 -21.69 -1.65
CA ALA A 392 -4.70 -21.88 -2.24
C ALA A 392 -3.55 -21.89 -1.19
N GLY A 393 -3.85 -21.59 0.07
CA GLY A 393 -2.91 -21.58 1.20
C GLY A 393 -3.49 -20.95 2.46
N ALA A 394 -2.88 -21.21 3.61
CA ALA A 394 -3.30 -20.67 4.91
C ALA A 394 -2.66 -19.30 5.16
N ILE A 395 -3.48 -18.30 5.51
CA ILE A 395 -3.03 -16.95 5.88
C ILE A 395 -3.15 -16.74 7.40
N TYR A 396 -4.08 -17.44 8.03
CA TYR A 396 -4.38 -17.42 9.45
C TYR A 396 -4.02 -18.78 10.04
N ASP A 397 -3.81 -18.83 11.35
CA ASP A 397 -3.71 -20.10 12.08
C ASP A 397 -5.02 -20.88 11.90
N LEU A 398 -6.16 -20.19 12.13
CA LEU A 398 -7.51 -20.66 11.80
C LEU A 398 -8.32 -19.54 11.13
N ASN A 399 -8.92 -19.83 9.98
CA ASN A 399 -9.89 -18.99 9.29
C ASN A 399 -11.28 -19.64 9.37
N VAL A 400 -12.09 -19.20 10.33
CA VAL A 400 -13.42 -19.76 10.60
C VAL A 400 -14.48 -18.99 9.82
N ALA A 401 -15.27 -19.69 9.02
CA ALA A 401 -16.35 -19.09 8.24
C ALA A 401 -17.68 -19.83 8.47
N VAL A 402 -18.72 -19.10 8.87
CA VAL A 402 -20.11 -19.58 8.86
C VAL A 402 -20.76 -19.11 7.56
N MET A 403 -21.13 -20.06 6.70
CA MET A 403 -21.55 -19.80 5.33
C MET A 403 -22.98 -20.24 5.08
N GLY A 404 -23.83 -19.31 4.62
CA GLY A 404 -25.16 -19.64 4.09
C GLY A 404 -25.10 -19.84 2.58
N ARG A 405 -25.33 -21.07 2.09
CA ARG A 405 -25.37 -21.40 0.66
C ARG A 405 -26.78 -21.80 0.22
N PRO A 406 -27.09 -21.79 -1.10
CA PRO A 406 -28.33 -22.37 -1.61
C PRO A 406 -28.52 -23.86 -1.28
N THR A 407 -27.45 -24.57 -0.92
CA THR A 407 -27.46 -25.99 -0.51
C THR A 407 -27.65 -26.20 0.99
N GLY A 408 -27.72 -25.13 1.79
CA GLY A 408 -27.77 -25.19 3.26
C GLY A 408 -26.67 -24.36 3.92
N TRP A 409 -26.70 -24.31 5.25
CA TRP A 409 -25.69 -23.65 6.07
C TRP A 409 -24.56 -24.62 6.41
N GLN A 410 -23.34 -24.12 6.48
CA GLN A 410 -22.17 -24.88 6.89
C GLN A 410 -21.16 -23.99 7.62
N MET A 411 -20.33 -24.60 8.45
CA MET A 411 -19.11 -23.99 8.96
C MET A 411 -17.92 -24.58 8.20
N VAL A 412 -16.98 -23.71 7.82
CA VAL A 412 -15.73 -24.09 7.14
C VAL A 412 -14.58 -23.50 7.93
N VAL A 413 -13.51 -24.27 8.12
CA VAL A 413 -12.26 -23.79 8.70
C VAL A 413 -11.11 -24.16 7.77
N ASP A 414 -10.47 -23.14 7.19
CA ASP A 414 -9.13 -23.29 6.63
C ASP A 414 -8.12 -23.11 7.77
N TYR A 415 -7.19 -24.03 7.92
CA TYR A 415 -6.19 -23.99 8.99
C TYR A 415 -4.79 -24.32 8.52
N ALA A 416 -3.80 -23.79 9.23
CA ALA A 416 -2.40 -24.12 9.02
C ALA A 416 -2.15 -25.57 9.50
N SER A 417 -1.99 -26.50 8.54
CA SER A 417 -1.81 -27.93 8.84
C SER A 417 -0.48 -28.25 9.53
N ASP A 418 0.48 -27.31 9.50
CA ASP A 418 1.75 -27.41 10.22
C ASP A 418 1.61 -27.01 11.71
N LEU A 419 0.43 -26.54 12.12
CA LEU A 419 0.13 -26.11 13.49
C LEU A 419 -0.96 -26.93 14.18
N PHE A 420 -2.00 -27.34 13.44
CA PHE A 420 -3.15 -28.03 14.01
C PHE A 420 -3.40 -29.38 13.34
N GLU A 421 -3.84 -30.34 14.14
CA GLU A 421 -4.39 -31.60 13.68
C GLU A 421 -5.87 -31.45 13.34
N GLU A 422 -6.35 -32.24 12.37
CA GLU A 422 -7.75 -32.21 11.94
C GLU A 422 -8.73 -32.42 13.10
N SER A 423 -8.41 -33.35 14.02
CA SER A 423 -9.23 -33.65 15.20
C SER A 423 -9.45 -32.45 16.11
N THR A 424 -8.44 -31.60 16.28
CA THR A 424 -8.53 -30.37 17.08
C THR A 424 -9.47 -29.38 16.43
N VAL A 425 -9.33 -29.17 15.11
CA VAL A 425 -10.16 -28.22 14.35
C VAL A 425 -11.62 -28.68 14.30
N VAL A 426 -11.86 -29.98 14.11
CA VAL A 426 -13.20 -30.59 14.20
C VAL A 426 -13.82 -30.32 15.58
N ALA A 427 -13.07 -30.54 16.66
CA ALA A 427 -13.58 -30.31 18.01
C ALA A 427 -13.92 -28.83 18.28
N ILE A 428 -13.14 -27.88 17.74
CA ILE A 428 -13.44 -26.44 17.82
C ILE A 428 -14.74 -26.12 17.08
N LEU A 429 -14.96 -26.69 15.90
CA LEU A 429 -16.20 -26.53 15.14
C LEU A 429 -17.40 -27.16 15.83
N ASP A 430 -17.22 -28.31 16.48
CA ASP A 430 -18.24 -28.99 17.26
C ASP A 430 -18.70 -28.12 18.43
N MET A 431 -17.73 -27.63 19.22
CA MET A 431 -17.96 -26.66 20.30
C MET A 431 -18.71 -25.42 19.82
N LEU A 432 -18.33 -24.85 18.67
CA LEU A 432 -18.96 -23.65 18.14
C LEU A 432 -20.44 -23.88 17.79
N ALA A 433 -20.80 -24.96 17.08
CA ALA A 433 -22.23 -25.16 16.80
C ALA A 433 -23.04 -25.60 18.03
N GLU A 434 -22.45 -26.30 18.99
CA GLU A 434 -23.11 -26.53 20.28
C GLU A 434 -23.39 -25.21 21.02
N ALA A 435 -22.49 -24.24 20.93
CA ALA A 435 -22.71 -22.90 21.47
C ALA A 435 -23.85 -22.16 20.75
N PHE A 436 -23.98 -22.30 19.42
CA PHE A 436 -25.14 -21.80 18.67
C PHE A 436 -26.43 -22.46 19.15
N ASP A 437 -26.47 -23.79 19.26
CA ASP A 437 -27.65 -24.54 19.71
C ASP A 437 -28.05 -24.20 21.15
N LEU A 438 -27.07 -23.98 22.04
CA LEU A 438 -27.32 -23.50 23.39
C LEU A 438 -27.94 -22.09 23.36
N ALA A 439 -27.34 -21.17 22.61
CA ALA A 439 -27.81 -19.78 22.53
C ALA A 439 -29.21 -19.64 21.89
N PHE A 440 -29.56 -20.53 20.95
CA PHE A 440 -30.91 -20.58 20.37
C PHE A 440 -31.95 -21.02 21.40
N ARG A 441 -31.63 -22.07 22.18
CA ARG A 441 -32.53 -22.63 23.21
C ARG A 441 -32.65 -21.74 24.43
N ASP A 442 -31.52 -21.31 24.99
CA ASP A 442 -31.46 -20.51 26.19
C ASP A 442 -30.34 -19.45 26.12
N PRO A 443 -30.65 -18.25 25.60
CA PRO A 443 -29.68 -17.16 25.56
C PRO A 443 -29.38 -16.60 26.97
N THR A 444 -30.09 -17.02 28.03
CA THR A 444 -29.79 -16.62 29.40
C THR A 444 -28.79 -17.53 30.09
N ALA A 445 -28.42 -18.65 29.46
CA ALA A 445 -27.42 -19.57 29.95
C ALA A 445 -26.06 -18.84 30.17
N PRO A 446 -25.35 -19.15 31.26
CA PRO A 446 -24.05 -18.58 31.56
C PRO A 446 -22.97 -19.19 30.64
N LEU A 447 -21.92 -18.44 30.29
CA LEU A 447 -20.89 -18.89 29.34
C LEU A 447 -20.22 -20.21 29.77
N SER A 448 -20.11 -20.47 31.06
CA SER A 448 -19.59 -21.73 31.62
C SER A 448 -20.33 -22.98 31.14
N GLN A 449 -21.59 -22.86 30.71
CA GLN A 449 -22.38 -23.97 30.17
C GLN A 449 -22.05 -24.33 28.72
N ILE A 450 -21.25 -23.52 28.02
CA ILE A 450 -20.66 -23.94 26.74
C ILE A 450 -19.67 -25.07 27.06
N ALA A 451 -20.00 -26.26 26.58
CA ALA A 451 -19.23 -27.48 26.80
C ALA A 451 -17.89 -27.40 26.07
N ILE A 452 -16.84 -27.91 26.71
CA ILE A 452 -15.53 -28.05 26.10
C ILE A 452 -15.38 -29.54 25.76
N PRO A 453 -15.23 -29.91 24.48
CA PRO A 453 -14.98 -31.30 24.09
C PRO A 453 -13.78 -31.88 24.84
N GLU A 454 -13.84 -33.16 25.21
CA GLU A 454 -12.78 -33.84 25.97
C GLU A 454 -11.41 -33.72 25.28
N THR A 455 -11.39 -33.86 23.95
CA THR A 455 -10.20 -33.67 23.10
C THR A 455 -9.56 -32.29 23.23
N LEU A 456 -10.33 -31.25 23.54
CA LEU A 456 -9.83 -29.90 23.79
C LEU A 456 -9.55 -29.65 25.27
N ALA A 457 -10.29 -30.31 26.16
CA ALA A 457 -10.16 -30.14 27.62
C ALA A 457 -8.83 -30.67 28.15
N GLU A 458 -8.24 -31.67 27.50
CA GLU A 458 -6.93 -32.25 27.86
C GLU A 458 -5.74 -31.38 27.40
N ARG A 459 -5.93 -30.46 26.45
CA ARG A 459 -4.87 -29.60 25.89
C ARG A 459 -4.42 -28.53 26.91
N GLY A 460 -3.10 -28.39 27.08
CA GLY A 460 -2.49 -27.36 27.94
C GLY A 460 -2.67 -27.52 29.45
N GLN A 461 -3.32 -28.59 29.95
CA GLN A 461 -3.51 -28.77 31.40
C GLN A 461 -2.20 -29.00 32.15
N ASP A 462 -1.27 -29.78 31.59
CA ASP A 462 -0.01 -30.08 32.25
C ASP A 462 0.90 -28.85 32.28
N ASP A 463 0.96 -28.08 31.19
CA ASP A 463 1.72 -26.82 31.13
C ASP A 463 1.15 -25.74 32.06
N ARG A 464 -0.18 -25.56 32.10
CA ARG A 464 -0.81 -24.63 33.06
C ARG A 464 -0.53 -25.05 34.50
N ARG A 465 -0.54 -26.35 34.80
CA ARG A 465 -0.20 -26.88 36.14
C ARG A 465 1.28 -26.64 36.47
N LEU A 466 2.19 -26.89 35.54
CA LEU A 466 3.64 -26.69 35.73
C LEU A 466 3.97 -25.21 35.93
N ILE A 467 3.44 -24.32 35.09
CA ILE A 467 3.61 -22.87 35.19
C ILE A 467 3.05 -22.36 36.52
N ALA A 468 1.82 -22.74 36.87
CA ALA A 468 1.21 -22.31 38.13
C ALA A 468 1.98 -22.83 39.36
N ALA A 469 2.48 -24.07 39.32
CA ALA A 469 3.30 -24.63 40.40
C ALA A 469 4.64 -23.89 40.53
N ALA A 470 5.29 -23.55 39.42
CA ALA A 470 6.53 -22.79 39.40
C ALA A 470 6.33 -21.34 39.87
N GLU A 471 5.29 -20.64 39.40
CA GLU A 471 4.90 -19.29 39.85
C GLU A 471 4.62 -19.28 41.36
N GLN A 472 3.88 -20.28 41.86
CA GLN A 472 3.60 -20.43 43.29
C GLN A 472 4.88 -20.69 44.10
N ALA A 473 5.78 -21.54 43.61
CA ALA A 473 7.03 -21.85 44.29
C ALA A 473 7.96 -20.63 44.37
N LEU A 474 8.03 -19.84 43.30
CA LEU A 474 8.78 -18.59 43.24
C LEU A 474 8.15 -17.53 44.15
N GLY A 475 6.84 -17.30 44.04
CA GLY A 475 6.09 -16.32 44.84
C GLY A 475 6.10 -16.59 46.34
N ALA A 476 6.31 -17.84 46.77
CA ALA A 476 6.46 -18.20 48.17
C ALA A 476 7.86 -17.90 48.75
N HIS A 477 8.83 -17.51 47.92
CA HIS A 477 10.20 -17.23 48.38
C HIS A 477 10.31 -15.80 48.96
N PRO A 478 10.92 -15.59 50.15
CA PRO A 478 10.92 -14.27 50.82
C PRO A 478 11.56 -13.13 50.00
N MET A 479 12.50 -13.47 49.13
CA MET A 479 13.19 -12.52 48.24
C MET A 479 12.40 -12.17 46.97
N VAL A 480 11.17 -12.65 46.82
CA VAL A 480 10.31 -12.48 45.64
C VAL A 480 9.04 -11.75 46.06
N ALA A 481 8.80 -10.57 45.49
CA ALA A 481 7.55 -9.82 45.69
C ALA A 481 6.46 -10.31 44.73
N GLU A 482 6.83 -10.54 43.46
CA GLU A 482 5.95 -11.07 42.43
C GLU A 482 6.74 -12.02 41.51
N ALA A 483 6.08 -13.04 40.96
CA ALA A 483 6.69 -13.98 40.03
C ALA A 483 5.76 -14.29 38.85
N VAL A 484 6.34 -14.42 37.67
CA VAL A 484 5.67 -14.88 36.45
C VAL A 484 6.54 -15.89 35.75
N VAL A 485 5.97 -17.01 35.31
CA VAL A 485 6.68 -18.03 34.54
C VAL A 485 6.11 -18.06 33.13
N THR A 486 7.01 -18.17 32.17
CA THR A 486 6.70 -18.27 30.74
C THR A 486 7.42 -19.46 30.16
N ARG A 487 6.90 -19.99 29.05
CA ARG A 487 7.54 -21.04 28.27
C ARG A 487 8.17 -20.45 27.02
N ALA A 488 9.39 -20.86 26.72
CA ALA A 488 10.09 -20.55 25.47
C ALA A 488 10.67 -21.85 24.89
N GLY A 489 10.01 -22.38 23.85
CA GLY A 489 10.29 -23.73 23.37
C GLY A 489 9.97 -24.78 24.44
N ASP A 490 10.92 -25.69 24.70
CA ASP A 490 10.79 -26.73 25.73
C ASP A 490 11.18 -26.25 27.15
N ALA A 491 11.59 -25.00 27.31
CA ALA A 491 12.15 -24.45 28.55
C ALA A 491 11.16 -23.52 29.27
N LEU A 492 11.05 -23.67 30.61
CA LEU A 492 10.37 -22.67 31.45
C LEU A 492 11.36 -21.62 31.95
N TYR A 493 10.96 -20.34 31.89
CA TYR A 493 11.73 -19.21 32.39
C TYR A 493 10.92 -18.39 33.37
N GLY A 494 11.52 -18.10 34.53
CA GLY A 494 10.92 -17.32 35.60
C GLY A 494 11.37 -15.87 35.56
N PHE A 495 10.42 -14.94 35.64
CA PHE A 495 10.67 -13.53 35.91
C PHE A 495 10.25 -13.22 37.34
N VAL A 496 11.07 -12.46 38.05
CA VAL A 496 10.89 -12.17 39.46
C VAL A 496 11.06 -10.68 39.72
N VAL A 497 10.13 -10.10 40.46
CA VAL A 497 10.30 -8.79 41.09
C VAL A 497 10.92 -8.99 42.48
N PRO A 498 12.10 -8.40 42.77
CA PRO A 498 12.73 -8.55 44.07
C PRO A 498 11.84 -8.06 45.22
N GLY A 499 11.69 -8.89 46.25
CA GLY A 499 11.06 -8.55 47.52
C GLY A 499 12.09 -8.07 48.55
N ASP A 500 12.03 -8.59 49.78
CA ASP A 500 13.05 -8.31 50.78
C ASP A 500 14.31 -9.14 50.51
N THR A 501 15.29 -8.52 49.84
CA THR A 501 16.59 -9.14 49.53
C THR A 501 17.66 -8.84 50.58
N GLY A 502 17.32 -8.09 51.65
CA GLY A 502 18.27 -7.63 52.66
C GLY A 502 19.45 -6.84 52.07
N LEU A 503 20.68 -7.27 52.38
CA LEU A 503 21.93 -6.68 51.86
C LEU A 503 22.51 -7.45 50.66
N LEU A 504 21.78 -8.40 50.08
CA LEU A 504 22.28 -9.20 48.98
C LEU A 504 22.32 -8.38 47.68
N PRO A 505 23.45 -8.36 46.95
CA PRO A 505 23.52 -7.77 45.61
C PRO A 505 22.52 -8.43 44.64
N LEU A 506 21.83 -7.63 43.82
CA LEU A 506 20.76 -8.09 42.94
C LEU A 506 21.22 -9.16 41.92
N ASP A 507 22.47 -9.09 41.45
CA ASP A 507 23.07 -10.09 40.56
C ASP A 507 23.18 -11.50 41.20
N GLN A 508 23.18 -11.59 42.53
CA GLN A 508 23.25 -12.85 43.26
C GLN A 508 21.87 -13.42 43.65
N VAL A 509 20.80 -12.63 43.55
CA VAL A 509 19.44 -13.03 43.95
C VAL A 509 18.92 -14.22 43.11
N PRO A 510 19.05 -14.26 41.77
CA PRO A 510 18.55 -15.40 40.97
C PRO A 510 19.20 -16.72 41.38
N GLY A 511 20.52 -16.72 41.60
CA GLY A 511 21.26 -17.89 42.05
C GLY A 511 20.80 -18.37 43.42
N ARG A 512 20.58 -17.44 44.37
CA ARG A 512 20.06 -17.78 45.70
C ARG A 512 18.64 -18.35 45.69
N ILE A 513 17.77 -17.83 44.84
CA ILE A 513 16.40 -18.36 44.68
C ILE A 513 16.46 -19.77 44.09
N LEU A 514 17.25 -19.98 43.03
CA LEU A 514 17.42 -21.30 42.41
C LEU A 514 18.03 -22.31 43.39
N ASP A 515 19.06 -21.94 44.14
CA ASP A 515 19.68 -22.81 45.15
C ASP A 515 18.69 -23.17 46.29
N SER A 516 17.91 -22.19 46.76
CA SER A 516 16.92 -22.35 47.83
C SER A 516 15.75 -23.25 47.43
N LEU A 517 15.36 -23.20 46.15
CA LEU A 517 14.28 -23.99 45.59
C LEU A 517 14.77 -25.28 44.90
N ALA A 518 16.08 -25.55 44.93
CA ALA A 518 16.67 -26.75 44.37
C ALA A 518 16.06 -28.02 45.00
N GLY A 519 15.54 -28.92 44.16
CA GLY A 519 14.90 -30.17 44.60
C GLY A 519 13.37 -30.11 44.77
N LYS A 520 12.73 -28.96 44.59
CA LYS A 520 11.26 -28.90 44.42
C LYS A 520 10.90 -29.39 43.03
N SER A 521 9.96 -30.34 42.92
CA SER A 521 9.49 -30.87 41.62
C SER A 521 8.97 -29.77 40.70
N ALA A 522 8.31 -28.75 41.27
CA ALA A 522 7.80 -27.58 40.54
C ALA A 522 8.88 -26.71 39.88
N MET A 523 10.16 -26.92 40.20
CA MET A 523 11.30 -26.14 39.70
C MET A 523 12.22 -26.94 38.76
N ALA A 524 11.91 -28.22 38.53
CA ALA A 524 12.76 -29.12 37.74
C ALA A 524 12.90 -28.68 36.28
N ASP A 525 11.85 -28.09 35.72
CA ASP A 525 11.79 -27.66 34.32
C ASP A 525 12.13 -26.16 34.14
N LEU A 526 12.41 -25.44 35.24
CA LEU A 526 12.77 -24.03 35.20
C LEU A 526 14.25 -23.85 34.81
N THR A 527 14.48 -23.31 33.62
CA THR A 527 15.79 -23.15 33.00
C THR A 527 16.55 -21.93 33.56
N GLY A 528 15.85 -20.93 34.09
CA GLY A 528 16.50 -19.77 34.70
C GLY A 528 15.54 -18.74 35.29
N ILE A 529 16.11 -17.78 36.02
CA ILE A 529 15.40 -16.65 36.62
C ILE A 529 16.02 -15.33 36.16
N SER A 530 15.17 -14.37 35.76
CA SER A 530 15.55 -12.98 35.49
C SER A 530 14.85 -12.03 36.45
N LEU A 531 15.56 -11.00 36.90
CA LEU A 531 14.99 -9.96 37.76
C LEU A 531 14.44 -8.82 36.93
N LEU A 532 13.28 -8.32 37.36
CA LEU A 532 12.66 -7.10 36.83
C LEU A 532 12.38 -6.12 37.98
N GLY A 533 12.48 -4.82 37.71
CA GLY A 533 12.11 -3.79 38.70
C GLY A 533 10.60 -3.75 39.00
N GLY A 534 9.79 -4.34 38.11
CA GLY A 534 8.35 -4.45 38.20
C GLY A 534 7.82 -5.13 36.94
N PHE A 535 6.61 -5.68 36.99
CA PHE A 535 5.99 -6.26 35.80
C PHE A 535 5.26 -5.21 34.96
N PRO A 536 5.41 -5.25 33.62
CA PRO A 536 4.53 -4.48 32.75
C PRO A 536 3.09 -4.97 32.96
N ARG A 537 2.13 -4.05 33.03
CA ARG A 537 0.72 -4.36 33.25
C ARG A 537 -0.14 -3.85 32.10
N THR A 538 -1.22 -4.56 31.80
CA THR A 538 -2.27 -4.10 30.89
C THR A 538 -3.10 -3.00 31.56
N SER A 539 -3.92 -2.30 30.78
CA SER A 539 -4.94 -1.35 31.28
C SER A 539 -5.96 -1.97 32.26
N THR A 540 -6.11 -3.30 32.26
CA THR A 540 -6.94 -4.05 33.22
C THR A 540 -6.21 -4.38 34.53
N GLY A 541 -4.92 -4.07 34.64
CA GLY A 541 -4.08 -4.31 35.82
C GLY A 541 -3.41 -5.70 35.86
N ALA A 542 -3.71 -6.57 34.89
CA ALA A 542 -3.07 -7.88 34.75
C ALA A 542 -1.62 -7.74 34.24
N VAL A 543 -0.74 -8.69 34.56
CA VAL A 543 0.64 -8.69 34.03
C VAL A 543 0.62 -8.96 32.52
N ASN A 544 1.24 -8.07 31.75
CA ASN A 544 1.36 -8.21 30.30
C ASN A 544 2.56 -9.12 29.95
N LYS A 545 2.30 -10.44 29.85
CA LYS A 545 3.35 -11.46 29.62
C LYS A 545 4.09 -11.28 28.29
N THR A 546 3.48 -10.66 27.28
CA THR A 546 4.11 -10.46 25.96
C THR A 546 5.17 -9.36 25.94
N LEU A 547 5.17 -8.48 26.95
CA LEU A 547 6.18 -7.44 27.12
C LEU A 547 7.35 -7.89 28.02
N LEU A 548 7.34 -9.15 28.48
CA LEU A 548 8.46 -9.71 29.23
C LEU A 548 9.65 -9.92 28.29
N PRO A 549 10.89 -9.67 28.74
CA PRO A 549 12.08 -9.85 27.90
C PRO A 549 12.18 -11.28 27.35
N ALA A 550 12.57 -11.42 26.08
CA ALA A 550 12.81 -12.75 25.51
C ALA A 550 13.93 -13.48 26.30
N PRO A 551 13.74 -14.75 26.69
CA PRO A 551 14.78 -15.51 27.38
C PRO A 551 16.00 -15.69 26.48
N ARG A 552 17.20 -15.37 26.98
CA ARG A 552 18.45 -15.64 26.25
C ARG A 552 18.98 -17.03 26.63
N PRO A 553 19.10 -17.99 25.68
CA PRO A 553 19.87 -19.20 25.91
C PRO A 553 21.34 -18.85 26.11
N LYS A 554 22.02 -19.59 26.99
CA LYS A 554 23.40 -19.29 27.41
C LYS A 554 24.49 -19.63 26.39
N ASP A 555 24.16 -20.13 25.21
CA ASP A 555 25.16 -20.62 24.24
C ASP A 555 24.80 -20.24 22.79
N ALA A 556 25.42 -19.16 22.29
CA ALA A 556 25.56 -18.91 20.85
C ALA A 556 26.97 -18.36 20.58
N THR A 557 27.96 -19.23 20.68
CA THR A 557 29.31 -18.98 20.16
C THR A 557 29.32 -19.17 18.65
N ALA A 558 28.79 -18.19 17.91
CA ALA A 558 28.90 -18.17 16.45
C ALA A 558 30.26 -17.61 16.02
N LYS A 559 30.99 -18.37 15.19
CA LYS A 559 32.25 -17.96 14.56
C LYS A 559 32.08 -16.62 13.86
N SER A 560 32.72 -15.58 14.40
CA SER A 560 32.64 -14.21 13.92
C SER A 560 33.46 -14.04 12.64
N VAL A 561 32.78 -13.87 11.51
CA VAL A 561 33.22 -12.85 10.54
C VAL A 561 32.74 -11.52 11.14
N THR A 562 33.67 -10.67 11.55
CA THR A 562 33.35 -9.33 12.03
C THR A 562 32.81 -8.50 10.86
N ALA A 563 31.62 -7.89 11.03
CA ALA A 563 31.08 -6.96 10.04
C ALA A 563 32.10 -5.85 9.75
N ASP A 564 32.21 -5.43 8.48
CA ASP A 564 33.05 -4.32 8.09
C ASP A 564 32.56 -3.05 8.82
N PRO A 565 33.39 -2.39 9.65
CA PRO A 565 32.99 -1.19 10.39
C PRO A 565 32.42 -0.09 9.49
N ALA A 566 32.90 0.03 8.24
CA ALA A 566 32.39 1.01 7.29
C ALA A 566 30.99 0.65 6.79
N VAL A 567 30.70 -0.64 6.57
CA VAL A 567 29.35 -1.11 6.21
C VAL A 567 28.40 -0.92 7.38
N LEU A 568 28.86 -1.20 8.60
CA LEU A 568 28.07 -1.06 9.82
C LEU A 568 27.64 0.41 10.06
N GLU A 569 28.57 1.35 10.01
CA GLU A 569 28.27 2.79 10.21
C GLU A 569 27.39 3.37 9.09
N ALA A 570 27.63 2.93 7.85
CA ALA A 570 26.85 3.36 6.70
C ALA A 570 25.40 2.82 6.76
N LEU A 571 25.23 1.56 7.15
CA LEU A 571 23.92 0.94 7.35
C LEU A 571 23.22 1.53 8.58
N LYS A 572 23.97 1.91 9.62
CA LYS A 572 23.47 2.64 10.79
C LYS A 572 22.82 3.94 10.37
N ALA A 573 23.53 4.77 9.59
CA ALA A 573 23.00 6.02 9.07
C ALA A 573 21.76 5.81 8.19
N ASP A 574 21.77 4.77 7.36
CA ASP A 574 20.59 4.41 6.54
C ASP A 574 19.40 4.02 7.42
N TRP A 575 19.60 3.28 8.50
CA TRP A 575 18.55 2.90 9.43
C TRP A 575 18.04 4.10 10.23
N GLU A 576 18.94 4.96 10.72
CA GLU A 576 18.57 6.19 11.42
C GLU A 576 17.68 7.09 10.55
N GLU A 577 18.00 7.23 9.26
CA GLU A 577 17.21 8.00 8.31
C GLU A 577 15.90 7.30 7.91
N VAL A 578 15.94 5.99 7.64
CA VAL A 578 14.76 5.24 7.18
C VAL A 578 13.74 5.06 8.30
N LEU A 579 14.19 4.82 9.52
CA LEU A 579 13.35 4.59 10.70
C LEU A 579 13.06 5.87 11.49
N ASN A 580 13.72 6.99 11.15
CA ASN A 580 13.63 8.26 11.86
C ASN A 580 13.97 8.12 13.36
N VAL A 581 15.09 7.46 13.64
CA VAL A 581 15.63 7.19 14.98
C VAL A 581 17.07 7.68 15.06
N THR A 582 17.57 7.98 16.26
CA THR A 582 18.96 8.44 16.48
C THR A 582 19.68 7.53 17.47
N ASP A 583 21.01 7.52 17.42
CA ASP A 583 21.87 6.79 18.35
C ASP A 583 21.70 5.26 18.33
N LEU A 584 21.61 4.68 17.13
CA LEU A 584 21.47 3.23 17.00
C LEU A 584 22.70 2.47 17.50
N THR A 585 22.46 1.43 18.29
CA THR A 585 23.49 0.49 18.71
C THR A 585 23.64 -0.63 17.66
N PRO A 586 24.81 -1.29 17.54
CA PRO A 586 25.00 -2.38 16.58
C PRO A 586 24.03 -3.56 16.76
N ASP A 587 23.55 -3.79 17.98
CA ASP A 587 22.55 -4.81 18.32
C ASP A 587 21.10 -4.33 18.16
N ALA A 588 20.88 -3.10 17.70
CA ALA A 588 19.55 -2.56 17.48
C ALA A 588 18.80 -3.37 16.41
N HIS A 589 17.55 -3.72 16.71
CA HIS A 589 16.71 -4.58 15.89
C HIS A 589 15.78 -3.72 15.01
N PHE A 590 15.79 -3.95 13.68
CA PHE A 590 15.14 -3.10 12.67
C PHE A 590 13.66 -2.86 12.98
N PHE A 591 12.97 -3.93 13.38
CA PHE A 591 11.53 -3.93 13.57
C PHE A 591 11.11 -3.35 14.92
N ASP A 592 11.95 -3.48 15.95
CA ASP A 592 11.69 -2.92 17.28
C ASP A 592 11.72 -1.40 17.24
N LEU A 593 12.49 -0.84 16.30
CA LEU A 593 12.62 0.58 16.02
C LEU A 593 11.48 1.14 15.14
N GLY A 594 10.45 0.35 14.84
CA GLY A 594 9.34 0.79 13.97
C GLY A 594 9.50 0.42 12.49
N GLY A 595 10.48 -0.42 12.15
CA GLY A 595 10.66 -0.94 10.80
C GLY A 595 9.45 -1.74 10.31
N HIS A 596 9.03 -1.49 9.06
CA HIS A 596 7.98 -2.27 8.40
C HIS A 596 8.34 -2.58 6.95
N SER A 597 7.53 -3.40 6.29
CA SER A 597 7.78 -3.96 4.95
C SER A 597 8.17 -2.92 3.88
N VAL A 598 7.60 -1.72 3.93
CA VAL A 598 7.96 -0.61 3.01
C VAL A 598 9.36 -0.05 3.32
N LEU A 599 9.70 0.08 4.60
CA LEU A 599 11.03 0.53 5.04
C LEU A 599 12.10 -0.52 4.76
N VAL A 600 11.78 -1.82 4.86
CA VAL A 600 12.67 -2.90 4.43
C VAL A 600 13.05 -2.74 2.97
N LEU A 601 12.09 -2.45 2.07
CA LEU A 601 12.41 -2.20 0.65
C LEU A 601 13.33 -0.98 0.47
N ARG A 602 13.14 0.08 1.25
CA ARG A 602 14.01 1.26 1.22
C ARG A 602 15.43 0.90 1.65
N VAL A 603 15.59 0.14 2.74
CA VAL A 603 16.90 -0.36 3.19
C VAL A 603 17.54 -1.28 2.15
N LEU A 604 16.80 -2.23 1.58
CA LEU A 604 17.31 -3.13 0.53
C LEU A 604 17.71 -2.39 -0.74
N THR A 605 16.93 -1.38 -1.13
CA THR A 605 17.23 -0.50 -2.26
C THR A 605 18.52 0.26 -2.01
N ARG A 606 18.68 0.85 -0.82
CA ARG A 606 19.93 1.52 -0.40
C ARG A 606 21.11 0.57 -0.35
N ILE A 607 20.92 -0.66 0.14
CA ILE A 607 21.98 -1.68 0.17
C ILE A 607 22.44 -2.04 -1.24
N ARG A 608 21.47 -2.27 -2.15
CA ARG A 608 21.72 -2.54 -3.55
C ARG A 608 22.44 -1.38 -4.24
N ASP A 609 21.96 -0.17 -4.04
CA ASP A 609 22.48 1.01 -4.72
C ASP A 609 23.87 1.40 -4.19
N ARG A 610 24.12 1.22 -2.89
CA ARG A 610 25.40 1.59 -2.24
C ARG A 610 26.49 0.53 -2.39
N TRP A 611 26.15 -0.76 -2.32
CA TRP A 611 27.14 -1.85 -2.32
C TRP A 611 27.00 -2.84 -3.47
N SER A 612 26.07 -2.64 -4.41
CA SER A 612 25.75 -3.60 -5.48
C SER A 612 25.39 -5.01 -4.96
N VAL A 613 25.02 -5.12 -3.69
CA VAL A 613 24.61 -6.36 -3.04
C VAL A 613 23.09 -6.50 -3.17
N ARG A 614 22.62 -7.58 -3.80
CA ARG A 614 21.20 -7.94 -3.79
C ARG A 614 20.92 -8.85 -2.61
N LEU A 615 20.04 -8.38 -1.72
CA LEU A 615 19.45 -9.16 -0.64
C LEU A 615 17.95 -9.27 -0.88
N GLU A 616 17.37 -10.37 -0.42
CA GLU A 616 15.94 -10.59 -0.42
C GLU A 616 15.33 -10.02 0.87
N VAL A 617 14.03 -9.72 0.86
CA VAL A 617 13.30 -9.27 2.06
C VAL A 617 13.46 -10.26 3.21
N ALA A 618 13.40 -11.56 2.93
CA ALA A 618 13.64 -12.62 3.90
C ALA A 618 14.97 -12.43 4.67
N ASN A 619 16.02 -11.94 4.00
CA ASN A 619 17.31 -11.74 4.65
C ASN A 619 17.28 -10.65 5.73
N VAL A 620 16.43 -9.63 5.60
CA VAL A 620 16.27 -8.60 6.64
C VAL A 620 15.44 -9.12 7.82
N TYR A 621 14.52 -10.05 7.58
CA TYR A 621 13.78 -10.72 8.64
C TYR A 621 14.63 -11.75 9.39
N GLU A 622 15.50 -12.47 8.70
CA GLU A 622 16.42 -13.46 9.29
C GLU A 622 17.61 -12.80 10.01
N HIS A 623 18.06 -11.63 9.51
CA HIS A 623 19.20 -10.88 10.04
C HIS A 623 18.75 -9.48 10.48
N ALA A 624 17.84 -9.45 11.44
CA ALA A 624 17.08 -8.26 11.78
C ALA A 624 17.81 -7.27 12.69
N THR A 625 19.02 -7.57 13.16
CA THR A 625 19.87 -6.59 13.85
C THR A 625 20.84 -5.89 12.90
N LEU A 626 21.18 -4.65 13.24
CA LEU A 626 22.08 -3.82 12.45
C LEU A 626 23.43 -4.51 12.17
N ILE A 627 24.00 -5.19 13.18
CA ILE A 627 25.28 -5.92 13.07
C ILE A 627 25.16 -7.20 12.23
N GLU A 628 24.04 -7.91 12.31
CA GLU A 628 23.82 -9.13 11.51
C GLU A 628 23.62 -8.78 10.04
N LEU A 629 22.82 -7.76 9.74
CA LEU A 629 22.62 -7.30 8.38
C LEU A 629 23.92 -6.73 7.78
N ALA A 630 24.69 -5.96 8.56
CA ALA A 630 26.00 -5.46 8.13
C ALA A 630 27.00 -6.60 7.84
N ARG A 631 26.98 -7.67 8.64
CA ARG A 631 27.79 -8.87 8.38
C ARG A 631 27.41 -9.52 7.05
N LEU A 632 26.11 -9.71 6.80
CA LEU A 632 25.62 -10.29 5.56
C LEU A 632 26.01 -9.46 4.33
N VAL A 633 25.87 -8.13 4.41
CA VAL A 633 26.31 -7.21 3.35
C VAL A 633 27.82 -7.31 3.13
N THR A 634 28.61 -7.37 4.21
CA THR A 634 30.08 -7.53 4.15
C THR A 634 30.48 -8.80 3.43
N GLU A 635 29.84 -9.93 3.75
CA GLU A 635 30.09 -11.23 3.12
C GLU A 635 29.76 -11.20 1.61
N ARG A 636 28.61 -10.63 1.25
CA ARG A 636 28.18 -10.53 -0.17
C ARG A 636 29.02 -9.53 -0.96
N ARG A 637 29.49 -8.44 -0.33
CA ARG A 637 30.40 -7.46 -0.94
C ARG A 637 31.79 -8.04 -1.17
N GLY A 638 32.30 -8.85 -0.25
CA GLY A 638 33.59 -9.56 -0.41
C GLY A 638 33.61 -10.49 -1.63
N ALA A 639 32.44 -11.00 -2.04
CA ALA A 639 32.29 -11.76 -3.28
C ALA A 639 32.18 -10.88 -4.55
N ALA A 640 31.83 -9.59 -4.41
CA ALA A 640 31.61 -8.64 -5.49
C ALA A 640 32.81 -7.70 -5.77
N GLY A 641 33.76 -7.59 -4.84
CA GLY A 641 34.93 -6.68 -4.87
C GLY A 641 36.00 -6.96 -5.93
N ALA A 642 35.69 -7.65 -7.04
CA ALA A 642 36.63 -7.87 -8.14
C ALA A 642 36.61 -6.77 -9.22
N THR A 643 35.71 -5.78 -9.11
CA THR A 643 35.58 -4.72 -10.13
C THR A 643 35.07 -3.41 -9.53
N GLU A 644 35.97 -2.60 -8.96
CA GLU A 644 35.70 -1.19 -8.62
C GLU A 644 36.74 -0.29 -9.28
N ASN A 645 36.28 0.79 -9.94
CA ASN A 645 36.80 2.15 -9.80
C ASN A 645 36.09 3.12 -10.76
N ASP A 646 35.16 3.92 -10.23
CA ASP A 646 34.91 5.34 -10.58
C ASP A 646 33.57 5.76 -9.99
N GLN A 647 33.56 6.58 -8.91
CA GLN A 647 32.52 7.59 -8.60
C GLN A 647 32.66 8.14 -7.17
N ALA A 648 33.23 9.34 -7.04
CA ALA A 648 33.11 10.18 -5.84
C ALA A 648 32.73 11.59 -6.29
N ALA A 649 31.42 11.90 -6.35
CA ALA A 649 30.90 13.27 -6.62
C ALA A 649 29.37 13.47 -6.38
N ASP A 650 28.66 12.78 -5.47
CA ASP A 650 27.17 12.77 -5.39
C ASP A 650 26.56 13.25 -4.03
N GLU A 651 27.03 14.36 -3.42
CA GLU A 651 26.61 14.76 -2.05
C GLU A 651 25.63 15.96 -1.89
N ASP A 652 25.23 16.73 -2.92
CA ASP A 652 24.23 17.82 -2.74
C ASP A 652 22.80 17.39 -3.10
N TRP A 653 21.90 17.35 -2.11
CA TRP A 653 20.49 16.96 -2.28
C TRP A 653 19.74 17.86 -3.28
N ARG A 654 20.15 19.11 -3.48
CA ARG A 654 19.47 20.00 -4.44
C ARG A 654 19.72 19.57 -5.88
N VAL A 655 20.80 18.84 -6.15
CA VAL A 655 21.24 18.48 -7.50
C VAL A 655 20.63 17.15 -7.93
N MET A 656 19.69 17.21 -8.87
CA MET A 656 19.16 16.04 -9.57
C MET A 656 19.86 15.89 -10.93
N ARG A 657 20.79 14.95 -11.04
CA ARG A 657 21.48 14.66 -12.32
C ARG A 657 20.55 13.87 -13.24
N LEU A 658 19.99 14.54 -14.23
CA LEU A 658 19.04 13.95 -15.19
C LEU A 658 19.77 13.17 -16.30
N ARG A 659 20.94 13.66 -16.72
CA ARG A 659 21.80 13.01 -17.71
C ARG A 659 23.25 13.44 -17.53
N ARG A 660 24.15 12.47 -17.35
CA ARG A 660 25.57 12.71 -17.00
C ARG A 660 26.47 13.06 -18.19
N ALA A 661 26.12 12.63 -19.40
CA ALA A 661 26.93 12.83 -20.61
C ALA A 661 26.07 13.26 -21.80
N GLY A 662 26.64 14.05 -22.70
CA GLY A 662 26.01 14.50 -23.93
C GLY A 662 26.95 15.39 -24.74
N GLU A 663 26.61 15.63 -26.00
CA GLU A 663 27.52 16.23 -26.99
C GLU A 663 27.39 17.76 -27.13
N GLY A 664 26.23 18.34 -26.79
CA GLY A 664 25.99 19.79 -26.82
C GLY A 664 26.17 20.48 -25.47
N GLN A 665 26.11 21.83 -25.43
CA GLN A 665 26.25 22.64 -24.22
C GLN A 665 25.40 22.07 -23.04
N PRO A 666 26.01 21.71 -21.89
CA PRO A 666 25.29 21.21 -20.72
C PRO A 666 24.24 22.18 -20.21
N PHE A 667 23.11 21.64 -19.74
CA PHE A 667 21.90 22.39 -19.46
C PHE A 667 21.42 22.20 -18.01
N ILE A 668 21.22 23.27 -17.26
CA ILE A 668 20.79 23.21 -15.86
C ILE A 668 19.45 23.93 -15.69
N ALA A 669 18.43 23.17 -15.27
CA ALA A 669 17.11 23.73 -15.00
C ALA A 669 16.93 24.05 -13.53
N ILE A 670 16.31 25.19 -13.24
CA ILE A 670 15.87 25.57 -11.91
C ILE A 670 14.40 25.16 -11.76
N ASN A 671 14.18 24.14 -10.92
CA ASN A 671 12.90 23.52 -10.60
C ASN A 671 11.97 23.29 -11.81
N ASN A 672 12.32 22.36 -12.71
CA ASN A 672 11.49 21.89 -13.84
C ASN A 672 12.08 20.60 -14.44
N ALA A 673 12.27 19.55 -13.63
CA ALA A 673 13.01 18.34 -14.02
C ALA A 673 12.45 17.65 -15.28
N ALA A 674 11.13 17.54 -15.39
CA ALA A 674 10.48 16.96 -16.57
C ALA A 674 10.77 17.74 -17.86
N THR A 675 10.75 19.07 -17.80
CA THR A 675 11.07 19.93 -18.96
C THR A 675 12.54 19.87 -19.33
N ALA A 676 13.41 19.84 -18.33
CA ALA A 676 14.84 19.71 -18.54
C ALA A 676 15.21 18.36 -19.20
N LEU A 677 14.60 17.28 -18.74
CA LEU A 677 14.78 15.94 -19.30
C LEU A 677 14.22 15.84 -20.73
N ALA A 678 13.09 16.49 -20.99
CA ALA A 678 12.50 16.51 -22.32
C ALA A 678 13.36 17.32 -23.31
N LEU A 679 13.87 18.49 -22.90
CA LEU A 679 14.76 19.32 -23.73
C LEU A 679 16.13 18.69 -23.95
N SER A 680 16.67 17.96 -22.97
CA SER A 680 17.96 17.27 -23.11
C SER A 680 17.96 16.13 -24.12
N THR A 681 16.77 15.70 -24.57
CA THR A 681 16.55 14.63 -25.56
C THR A 681 15.93 15.09 -26.88
N ALA A 682 15.38 16.30 -26.95
CA ALA A 682 14.61 16.75 -28.10
C ALA A 682 15.44 17.46 -29.19
N GLY A 683 16.69 17.78 -28.90
CA GLY A 683 17.64 18.39 -29.83
C GLY A 683 18.28 17.41 -30.81
N HIS A 684 19.13 17.92 -31.71
CA HIS A 684 19.88 17.13 -32.69
C HIS A 684 20.80 16.09 -32.04
N ALA A 685 21.35 16.41 -30.86
CA ALA A 685 22.12 15.49 -30.04
C ALA A 685 21.71 15.57 -28.56
N PRO A 686 21.73 14.44 -27.83
CA PRO A 686 21.47 14.44 -26.40
C PRO A 686 22.54 15.24 -25.64
N ARG A 687 22.13 16.06 -24.68
CA ARG A 687 23.01 16.95 -23.89
C ARG A 687 23.06 16.53 -22.44
N ALA A 688 24.17 16.78 -21.75
CA ALA A 688 24.23 16.61 -20.31
C ALA A 688 23.23 17.58 -19.64
N SER A 689 22.51 17.13 -18.61
CA SER A 689 21.50 17.96 -17.96
C SER A 689 21.32 17.66 -16.47
N ALA A 690 21.09 18.69 -15.69
CA ALA A 690 20.75 18.60 -14.27
C ALA A 690 19.56 19.50 -13.92
N CYS A 691 18.85 19.18 -12.84
CA CYS A 691 17.83 20.05 -12.26
C CYS A 691 18.22 20.41 -10.82
N ILE A 692 18.19 21.70 -10.50
CA ILE A 692 18.34 22.19 -9.14
C ILE A 692 16.95 22.29 -8.52
N ARG A 693 16.69 21.52 -7.47
CA ARG A 693 15.43 21.50 -6.73
C ARG A 693 15.32 22.75 -5.86
N ILE A 694 14.12 23.35 -5.83
CA ILE A 694 13.88 24.56 -5.01
C ILE A 694 13.20 24.26 -3.66
N PHE A 695 12.58 23.08 -3.54
CA PHE A 695 11.77 22.72 -2.38
C PHE A 695 11.99 21.26 -1.99
N ASP A 696 12.03 21.02 -0.68
CA ASP A 696 11.94 19.70 -0.05
C ASP A 696 10.93 19.82 1.08
N ALA A 697 9.88 18.97 1.05
CA ALA A 697 8.85 18.95 2.08
C ALA A 697 9.41 18.52 3.45
N ASP A 698 10.52 17.78 3.45
CA ASP A 698 11.11 17.16 4.64
C ASP A 698 12.18 18.04 5.31
N LYS A 699 12.69 19.08 4.62
CA LYS A 699 13.81 19.93 5.11
C LYS A 699 13.43 21.34 5.56
N GLY A 700 12.14 21.70 5.56
CA GLY A 700 11.61 22.83 6.32
C GLY A 700 12.31 24.18 6.12
N MET A 701 12.62 24.60 4.89
CA MET A 701 13.16 25.95 4.67
C MET A 701 12.12 27.02 5.05
N ALA A 702 12.45 27.89 6.00
CA ALA A 702 11.65 29.06 6.36
C ALA A 702 11.80 30.16 5.29
N MET A 703 11.13 30.00 4.14
CA MET A 703 11.35 30.80 2.93
C MET A 703 10.82 32.26 3.00
N SER A 704 10.29 32.72 4.13
CA SER A 704 9.68 34.06 4.27
C SER A 704 10.61 35.13 4.83
N GLN A 705 11.88 34.79 5.17
CA GLN A 705 12.81 35.70 5.86
C GLN A 705 14.05 36.11 5.05
N SER A 706 14.36 35.45 3.93
CA SER A 706 15.52 35.77 3.08
C SER A 706 15.15 36.63 1.88
N SER A 707 16.07 37.48 1.42
CA SER A 707 15.88 38.27 0.20
C SER A 707 16.04 37.41 -1.05
N PHE A 708 15.46 37.85 -2.17
CA PHE A 708 15.54 37.13 -3.44
C PHE A 708 16.99 36.91 -3.92
N THR A 709 17.85 37.89 -3.69
CA THR A 709 19.29 37.84 -4.02
C THR A 709 20.04 36.84 -3.14
N GLU A 710 19.70 36.70 -1.86
CA GLU A 710 20.28 35.66 -0.98
C GLU A 710 19.89 34.25 -1.43
N ILE A 711 18.63 34.07 -1.85
CA ILE A 711 18.16 32.81 -2.44
C ILE A 711 18.95 32.55 -3.72
N ALA A 712 19.08 33.50 -4.63
CA ALA A 712 19.83 33.30 -5.87
C ALA A 712 21.32 32.97 -5.64
N ALA A 713 21.96 33.55 -4.64
CA ALA A 713 23.35 33.23 -4.28
C ALA A 713 23.52 31.77 -3.83
N ASP A 714 22.63 31.27 -2.97
CA ASP A 714 22.65 29.87 -2.52
C ASP A 714 22.47 28.88 -3.69
N TYR A 715 21.62 29.23 -4.67
CA TYR A 715 21.40 28.39 -5.84
C TYR A 715 22.55 28.47 -6.84
N ALA A 716 23.30 29.58 -6.90
CA ALA A 716 24.54 29.65 -7.68
C ALA A 716 25.58 28.64 -7.18
N ASP A 717 25.65 28.40 -5.87
CA ASP A 717 26.54 27.38 -5.30
C ASP A 717 26.08 25.96 -5.64
N ALA A 718 24.77 25.68 -5.59
CA ALA A 718 24.22 24.41 -6.05
C ALA A 718 24.47 24.17 -7.56
N VAL A 719 24.40 25.23 -8.38
CA VAL A 719 24.73 25.16 -9.81
C VAL A 719 26.22 24.84 -10.02
N ARG A 720 27.12 25.45 -9.25
CA ARG A 720 28.56 25.11 -9.29
C ARG A 720 28.84 23.68 -8.82
N ALA A 721 28.09 23.19 -7.84
CA ALA A 721 28.19 21.80 -7.40
C ALA A 721 27.73 20.81 -8.49
N ALA A 722 26.68 21.18 -9.24
CA ALA A 722 26.20 20.40 -10.38
C ALA A 722 27.17 20.43 -11.58
N GLN A 723 27.78 21.58 -11.84
CA GLN A 723 28.74 21.80 -12.92
C GLN A 723 29.84 22.77 -12.45
N PRO A 724 31.04 22.28 -12.07
CA PRO A 724 32.07 23.14 -11.47
C PRO A 724 32.64 24.24 -12.38
N LYS A 725 32.50 24.12 -13.71
CA LYS A 725 33.08 25.05 -14.69
C LYS A 725 32.07 25.43 -15.75
N GLY A 726 32.07 26.72 -16.11
CA GLY A 726 31.30 27.22 -17.24
C GLY A 726 31.85 26.80 -18.61
N PRO A 727 31.19 27.18 -19.71
CA PRO A 727 30.08 28.13 -19.72
C PRO A 727 28.76 27.51 -19.19
N TYR A 728 27.89 28.32 -18.55
CA TYR A 728 26.62 27.85 -17.96
C TYR A 728 25.41 28.17 -18.85
N LEU A 729 24.53 27.19 -19.04
CA LEU A 729 23.23 27.37 -19.70
C LEU A 729 22.12 27.04 -18.71
N LEU A 730 21.37 28.06 -18.29
CA LEU A 730 20.33 27.92 -17.28
C LEU A 730 18.93 27.96 -17.88
N TYR A 731 17.98 27.28 -17.25
CA TYR A 731 16.58 27.30 -17.64
C TYR A 731 15.63 27.53 -16.48
N GLY A 732 14.61 28.37 -16.71
CA GLY A 732 13.50 28.53 -15.79
C GLY A 732 12.20 28.91 -16.49
N ASN A 733 11.10 28.41 -15.93
CA ASN A 733 9.73 28.73 -16.35
C ASN A 733 9.06 29.60 -15.27
N CYS A 734 8.30 30.60 -15.71
CA CYS A 734 7.55 31.50 -14.84
C CYS A 734 8.47 32.14 -13.76
N VAL A 735 8.09 32.13 -12.49
CA VAL A 735 8.87 32.75 -11.40
C VAL A 735 10.28 32.17 -11.28
N HIS A 736 10.48 30.89 -11.61
CA HIS A 736 11.80 30.25 -11.60
C HIS A 736 12.75 30.77 -12.68
N GLY A 737 12.22 31.38 -13.74
CA GLY A 737 13.03 32.07 -14.75
C GLY A 737 13.66 33.35 -14.23
N ASN A 738 12.96 34.11 -13.38
CA ASN A 738 13.56 35.25 -12.68
C ASN A 738 14.74 34.80 -11.81
N LEU A 739 14.58 33.66 -11.11
CA LEU A 739 15.64 33.09 -10.30
C LEU A 739 16.83 32.62 -11.16
N ALA A 740 16.57 32.04 -12.33
CA ALA A 740 17.63 31.63 -13.26
C ALA A 740 18.46 32.80 -13.79
N VAL A 741 17.83 33.96 -14.07
CA VAL A 741 18.55 35.18 -14.47
C VAL A 741 19.42 35.69 -13.32
N GLU A 742 18.88 35.73 -12.11
CA GLU A 742 19.64 36.22 -10.95
C GLU A 742 20.79 35.27 -10.56
N VAL A 743 20.57 33.95 -10.62
CA VAL A 743 21.64 32.95 -10.45
C VAL A 743 22.72 33.13 -11.51
N ALA A 744 22.36 33.32 -12.78
CA ALA A 744 23.33 33.60 -13.84
C ALA A 744 24.12 34.88 -13.58
N ARG A 745 23.49 35.93 -13.05
CA ARG A 745 24.17 37.17 -12.64
C ARG A 745 25.18 36.91 -11.53
N HIS A 746 24.82 36.18 -10.47
CA HIS A 746 25.76 35.80 -9.41
C HIS A 746 26.94 34.97 -9.92
N LEU A 747 26.70 34.08 -10.88
CA LEU A 747 27.77 33.31 -11.54
C LEU A 747 28.66 34.23 -12.38
N HIS A 748 28.06 35.11 -13.18
CA HIS A 748 28.75 36.05 -14.07
C HIS A 748 29.60 37.07 -13.30
N ASP A 749 29.06 37.68 -12.26
CA ASP A 749 29.78 38.59 -11.36
C ASP A 749 30.91 37.87 -10.62
N GLY A 750 30.75 36.56 -10.37
CA GLY A 750 31.79 35.67 -9.88
C GLY A 750 32.83 35.24 -10.92
N GLY A 751 32.80 35.80 -12.13
CA GLY A 751 33.76 35.56 -13.20
C GLY A 751 33.48 34.31 -14.05
N ALA A 752 32.33 33.66 -13.89
CA ALA A 752 31.97 32.53 -14.74
C ALA A 752 31.37 32.97 -16.09
N GLU A 753 31.67 32.22 -17.13
CA GLU A 753 31.09 32.41 -18.45
C GLU A 753 29.64 31.88 -18.49
N ILE A 754 28.73 32.65 -19.08
CA ILE A 754 27.32 32.29 -19.23
C ILE A 754 27.03 32.06 -20.72
N ALA A 755 26.79 30.80 -21.11
CA ALA A 755 26.35 30.45 -22.46
C ALA A 755 24.98 31.06 -22.76
N GLY A 756 24.10 31.08 -21.75
CA GLY A 756 22.88 31.87 -21.78
C GLY A 756 21.85 31.47 -20.74
N VAL A 757 20.76 32.23 -20.67
CA VAL A 757 19.59 31.91 -19.83
C VAL A 757 18.36 31.73 -20.73
N VAL A 758 17.73 30.56 -20.63
CA VAL A 758 16.51 30.22 -21.36
C VAL A 758 15.30 30.42 -20.45
N MET A 759 14.47 31.40 -20.79
CA MET A 759 13.27 31.77 -20.05
C MET A 759 12.02 31.33 -20.80
N LYS A 760 11.05 30.73 -20.12
CA LYS A 760 9.72 30.45 -20.69
C LYS A 760 8.62 31.21 -19.96
N ASP A 761 7.88 32.04 -20.69
CA ASP A 761 6.74 32.83 -20.20
C ASP A 761 7.05 33.62 -18.91
N VAL A 762 8.28 34.12 -18.81
CA VAL A 762 8.79 34.88 -17.65
C VAL A 762 8.49 36.36 -17.84
N TRP A 763 7.84 36.98 -16.87
CA TRP A 763 7.54 38.41 -16.88
C TRP A 763 8.59 39.18 -16.11
N GLU A 764 9.03 40.32 -16.65
CA GLU A 764 9.83 41.26 -15.90
C GLU A 764 8.94 41.93 -14.81
N PRO A 765 9.32 41.85 -13.52
CA PRO A 765 8.46 42.31 -12.43
C PRO A 765 8.03 43.78 -12.48
N ALA A 766 8.91 44.72 -12.82
CA ALA A 766 8.59 46.15 -12.88
C ALA A 766 7.64 46.49 -14.04
N TYR A 767 7.78 45.82 -15.17
CA TYR A 767 6.89 45.88 -16.31
C TYR A 767 5.50 45.33 -15.97
N ALA A 768 5.43 44.21 -15.25
CA ALA A 768 4.18 43.65 -14.76
C ALA A 768 3.44 44.64 -13.83
N ASP A 769 4.18 45.35 -12.96
CA ASP A 769 3.63 46.39 -12.09
C ASP A 769 3.15 47.62 -12.87
N ALA A 770 3.95 48.14 -13.81
CA ALA A 770 3.58 49.29 -14.63
C ALA A 770 2.36 49.03 -15.52
N LEU A 771 2.17 47.79 -15.99
CA LEU A 771 0.96 47.37 -16.69
C LEU A 771 -0.30 47.43 -15.82
N SER A 772 -0.15 47.30 -14.49
CA SER A 772 -1.25 47.33 -13.54
C SER A 772 -1.83 48.73 -13.32
N ASP A 773 -1.09 49.78 -13.69
CA ASP A 773 -1.51 51.18 -13.63
C ASP A 773 -2.41 51.59 -14.81
N ASN A 774 -2.35 50.89 -15.94
CA ASN A 774 -3.25 51.10 -17.08
C ASN A 774 -4.49 50.21 -16.98
N ALA A 775 -5.60 50.79 -16.54
CA ALA A 775 -6.87 50.08 -16.32
C ALA A 775 -7.42 49.33 -17.56
N SER A 776 -7.10 49.78 -18.78
CA SER A 776 -7.58 49.13 -20.02
C SER A 776 -6.74 47.90 -20.40
N THR A 777 -5.43 47.97 -20.21
CA THR A 777 -4.50 46.86 -20.49
C THR A 777 -4.59 45.80 -19.42
N ARG A 778 -4.73 46.19 -18.15
CA ARG A 778 -5.01 45.29 -17.02
C ARG A 778 -6.31 44.49 -17.17
N ARG A 779 -7.37 45.09 -17.72
CA ARG A 779 -8.61 44.35 -18.00
C ARG A 779 -8.40 43.30 -19.08
N ARG A 780 -7.62 43.61 -20.13
CA ARG A 780 -7.30 42.69 -21.22
C ARG A 780 -6.44 41.52 -20.72
N GLU A 781 -5.43 41.79 -19.89
CA GLU A 781 -4.59 40.77 -19.25
C GLU A 781 -5.40 39.81 -18.37
N LYS A 782 -6.26 40.34 -17.47
CA LYS A 782 -7.14 39.51 -16.64
C LYS A 782 -8.12 38.65 -17.45
N TRP A 783 -8.67 39.20 -18.53
CA TRP A 783 -9.55 38.45 -19.44
C TRP A 783 -8.79 37.33 -20.15
N HIS A 784 -7.57 37.60 -20.63
CA HIS A 784 -6.72 36.61 -21.28
C HIS A 784 -6.32 35.49 -20.32
N ALA A 785 -5.92 35.84 -19.09
CA ALA A 785 -5.57 34.87 -18.03
C ALA A 785 -6.76 33.97 -17.65
N LEU A 786 -7.96 34.56 -17.52
CA LEU A 786 -9.19 33.80 -17.24
C LEU A 786 -9.56 32.88 -18.41
N HIS A 787 -9.48 33.37 -19.65
CA HIS A 787 -9.76 32.60 -20.85
C HIS A 787 -8.80 31.40 -20.98
N ASN A 788 -7.50 31.61 -20.81
CA ASN A 788 -6.50 30.55 -20.88
C ASN A 788 -6.66 29.48 -19.79
N ARG A 789 -7.07 29.87 -18.59
CA ARG A 789 -7.33 28.92 -17.50
C ARG A 789 -8.61 28.12 -17.71
N LEU A 790 -9.69 28.77 -18.18
CA LEU A 790 -10.92 28.07 -18.56
C LEU A 790 -10.65 27.10 -19.72
N ARG A 791 -9.82 27.50 -20.68
CA ARG A 791 -9.34 26.62 -21.76
C ARG A 791 -8.53 25.44 -21.22
N ALA A 792 -7.60 25.69 -20.30
CA ALA A 792 -6.77 24.66 -19.67
C ALA A 792 -7.64 23.66 -18.89
N VAL A 793 -8.65 24.13 -18.16
CA VAL A 793 -9.65 23.27 -17.49
C VAL A 793 -10.43 22.44 -18.50
N ARG A 794 -10.92 23.06 -19.58
CA ARG A 794 -11.67 22.37 -20.64
C ARG A 794 -10.87 21.26 -21.34
N HIS A 795 -9.56 21.39 -21.44
CA HIS A 795 -8.68 20.39 -22.05
C HIS A 795 -7.98 19.46 -21.05
N GLY A 796 -8.37 19.49 -19.77
CA GLY A 796 -7.76 18.65 -18.73
C GLY A 796 -6.31 19.02 -18.38
N GLU A 797 -5.84 20.20 -18.79
CA GLU A 797 -4.50 20.72 -18.52
C GLU A 797 -4.38 21.40 -17.14
N LEU A 798 -5.53 21.72 -16.52
CA LEU A 798 -5.65 22.34 -15.20
C LEU A 798 -6.91 21.81 -14.51
N SER A 799 -6.87 21.43 -13.24
CA SER A 799 -8.10 21.03 -12.53
C SER A 799 -8.99 22.23 -12.22
N VAL A 800 -10.30 22.00 -12.09
CA VAL A 800 -11.27 23.04 -11.67
C VAL A 800 -10.85 23.63 -10.33
N SER A 801 -10.43 22.79 -9.37
CA SER A 801 -9.94 23.21 -8.05
C SER A 801 -8.68 24.08 -8.14
N ALA A 802 -7.71 23.72 -8.99
CA ALA A 802 -6.48 24.51 -9.20
C ALA A 802 -6.75 25.87 -9.87
N MET A 803 -7.72 25.94 -10.79
CA MET A 803 -8.18 27.22 -11.37
C MET A 803 -8.81 28.12 -10.30
N LEU A 804 -9.63 27.55 -9.43
CA LEU A 804 -10.38 28.24 -8.38
C LEU A 804 -9.49 28.67 -7.21
N GLY A 805 -8.32 28.04 -7.01
CA GLY A 805 -7.25 28.42 -6.09
C GLY A 805 -6.74 29.86 -6.24
N SER A 806 -6.77 30.41 -7.45
CA SER A 806 -5.97 31.60 -7.80
C SER A 806 -6.74 32.93 -7.83
N TYR A 807 -8.05 32.94 -7.64
CA TYR A 807 -8.88 34.16 -7.76
C TYR A 807 -9.67 34.45 -6.47
N ARG A 808 -8.99 35.04 -5.47
CA ARG A 808 -9.60 35.49 -4.20
C ARG A 808 -10.83 36.40 -4.41
N LEU A 809 -10.88 37.19 -5.48
CA LEU A 809 -12.01 38.11 -5.75
C LEU A 809 -13.29 37.41 -6.24
N ILE A 810 -13.18 36.32 -7.01
CA ILE A 810 -14.33 35.53 -7.49
C ILE A 810 -14.93 34.67 -6.36
N ARG A 811 -14.09 34.28 -5.39
CA ARG A 811 -14.53 33.64 -4.14
C ARG A 811 -15.34 34.58 -3.23
N ALA A 812 -15.04 35.88 -3.23
CA ALA A 812 -15.74 36.86 -2.39
C ALA A 812 -17.15 37.23 -2.89
N THR A 813 -17.44 37.04 -4.18
CA THR A 813 -18.70 37.49 -4.81
C THR A 813 -19.83 36.47 -4.79
N ARG A 814 -19.62 35.28 -4.19
CA ARG A 814 -20.59 34.15 -4.15
C ARG A 814 -21.10 33.67 -5.53
N VAL A 815 -20.48 34.10 -6.62
CA VAL A 815 -20.83 33.69 -7.99
C VAL A 815 -20.71 32.18 -8.20
N LEU A 816 -19.74 31.54 -7.54
CA LEU A 816 -19.52 30.09 -7.62
C LEU A 816 -20.61 29.31 -6.88
N ASP A 817 -21.11 29.86 -5.77
CA ASP A 817 -22.23 29.29 -5.01
C ASP A 817 -23.54 29.37 -5.81
N LEU A 818 -23.69 30.44 -6.61
CA LEU A 818 -24.80 30.60 -7.55
C LEU A 818 -24.66 29.64 -8.75
N ALA A 819 -23.47 29.50 -9.33
CA ALA A 819 -23.21 28.58 -10.44
C ALA A 819 -23.40 27.10 -10.01
N ALA A 820 -23.00 26.76 -8.79
CA ALA A 820 -23.25 25.44 -8.20
C ALA A 820 -24.74 25.18 -7.94
N ARG A 821 -25.49 26.17 -7.46
CA ARG A 821 -26.95 26.08 -7.29
C ARG A 821 -27.71 25.97 -8.62
N LEU A 822 -27.14 26.52 -9.70
CA LEU A 822 -27.69 26.40 -11.05
C LEU A 822 -27.21 25.14 -11.78
N GLY A 823 -26.45 24.25 -11.12
CA GLY A 823 -25.95 22.99 -11.71
C GLY A 823 -24.90 23.18 -12.80
N MET A 824 -24.28 24.35 -12.88
CA MET A 824 -23.27 24.67 -13.90
C MET A 824 -21.86 24.20 -13.52
N ILE A 825 -21.59 24.01 -12.22
CA ILE A 825 -20.34 23.48 -11.65
C ILE A 825 -20.63 22.73 -10.34
N GLU A 826 -19.73 21.87 -9.89
CA GLU A 826 -19.81 21.25 -8.54
C GLU A 826 -19.47 22.25 -7.42
N ARG A 827 -19.94 21.95 -6.20
CA ARG A 827 -19.85 22.83 -5.04
C ARG A 827 -18.47 22.72 -4.37
N VAL A 828 -17.68 23.79 -4.41
CA VAL A 828 -16.30 23.83 -3.88
C VAL A 828 -16.28 24.39 -2.44
N ARG A 829 -15.55 23.75 -1.52
CA ARG A 829 -15.46 24.07 -0.08
C ARG A 829 -14.20 24.86 0.27
N LEU A 830 -14.25 25.54 1.42
CA LEU A 830 -13.18 26.40 1.95
C LEU A 830 -11.92 25.63 2.41
N SER A 831 -12.08 24.35 2.73
CA SER A 831 -11.01 23.42 3.14
C SER A 831 -10.24 22.81 1.98
N ASP A 832 -10.62 23.09 0.73
CA ASP A 832 -10.02 22.51 -0.49
C ASP A 832 -8.67 23.16 -0.87
N LEU A 833 -8.00 23.81 0.10
CA LEU A 833 -6.64 24.35 -0.05
C LEU A 833 -5.78 23.90 1.13
N GLU A 834 -4.73 23.15 0.83
CA GLU A 834 -3.72 22.78 1.81
C GLU A 834 -2.91 24.01 2.28
N GLU A 835 -2.59 24.07 3.58
CA GLU A 835 -1.75 25.13 4.17
C GLU A 835 -0.32 25.15 3.60
N SER A 836 0.19 24.02 3.09
CA SER A 836 1.44 23.90 2.33
C SER A 836 1.35 24.56 0.95
N GLN A 837 0.23 24.39 0.24
CA GLN A 837 -0.03 25.01 -1.05
C GLN A 837 -0.23 26.53 -0.91
N GLU A 838 -0.91 26.99 0.15
CA GLU A 838 -0.99 28.41 0.46
C GLU A 838 0.38 29.02 0.77
N ARG A 839 1.26 28.29 1.46
CA ARG A 839 2.66 28.72 1.73
C ARG A 839 3.51 28.78 0.45
N ILE A 840 3.41 27.80 -0.43
CA ILE A 840 4.14 27.80 -1.72
C ILE A 840 3.61 28.89 -2.64
N ILE A 841 2.28 29.06 -2.74
CA ILE A 841 1.66 30.12 -3.53
C ILE A 841 2.03 31.49 -2.96
N ALA A 842 2.02 31.66 -1.64
CA ALA A 842 2.46 32.89 -0.98
C ALA A 842 3.95 33.17 -1.25
N PHE A 843 4.83 32.16 -1.14
CA PHE A 843 6.25 32.26 -1.44
C PHE A 843 6.52 32.64 -2.90
N LEU A 844 5.94 31.93 -3.87
CA LEU A 844 6.09 32.25 -5.30
C LEU A 844 5.50 33.62 -5.66
N THR A 845 4.39 34.00 -5.02
CA THR A 845 3.77 35.32 -5.17
C THR A 845 4.66 36.42 -4.57
N ASP A 846 5.29 36.17 -3.42
CA ASP A 846 6.21 37.08 -2.75
C ASP A 846 7.51 37.26 -3.55
N MET A 847 8.10 36.15 -4.04
CA MET A 847 9.25 36.17 -4.95
C MET A 847 8.98 37.01 -6.20
N ARG A 848 7.80 36.85 -6.82
CA ARG A 848 7.40 37.65 -7.99
C ARG A 848 7.22 39.13 -7.64
N ASN A 849 6.58 39.44 -6.52
CA ASN A 849 6.19 40.82 -6.21
C ASN A 849 7.36 41.66 -5.63
N ARG A 850 8.32 41.04 -4.93
CA ARG A 850 9.44 41.75 -4.27
C ARG A 850 10.71 41.85 -5.12
N HIS A 851 10.89 40.96 -6.10
CA HIS A 851 12.11 40.98 -6.92
C HIS A 851 12.10 42.12 -7.93
N ARG A 852 13.21 42.86 -8.01
CA ARG A 852 13.47 43.83 -9.07
C ARG A 852 14.86 43.48 -9.63
N PRO A 853 14.96 42.94 -10.86
CA PRO A 853 16.24 42.51 -11.41
C PRO A 853 17.12 43.71 -11.76
N ASP A 854 18.41 43.62 -11.44
CA ASP A 854 19.41 44.56 -11.91
C ASP A 854 19.74 44.33 -13.39
N PRO A 855 20.28 45.33 -14.13
CA PRO A 855 20.69 45.15 -15.52
C PRO A 855 21.72 44.03 -15.69
N VAL A 856 21.54 43.19 -16.71
CA VAL A 856 22.40 42.03 -17.01
C VAL A 856 23.05 42.10 -18.39
N ASP A 857 24.30 41.65 -18.50
CA ASP A 857 25.09 41.66 -19.75
C ASP A 857 25.54 40.24 -20.16
N PHE A 858 24.59 39.30 -20.20
CA PHE A 858 24.80 37.95 -20.74
C PHE A 858 23.66 37.54 -21.68
N PRO A 859 23.87 36.57 -22.58
CA PRO A 859 22.85 36.14 -23.54
C PRO A 859 21.58 35.59 -22.87
N VAL A 860 20.40 36.01 -23.34
CA VAL A 860 19.10 35.55 -22.85
C VAL A 860 18.20 35.16 -24.03
N LEU A 861 17.66 33.94 -23.98
CA LEU A 861 16.63 33.46 -24.89
C LEU A 861 15.29 33.44 -24.17
N HIS A 862 14.34 34.26 -24.61
CA HIS A 862 13.00 34.34 -24.04
C HIS A 862 11.97 33.71 -24.97
N ILE A 863 11.42 32.58 -24.53
CA ILE A 863 10.35 31.86 -25.21
C ILE A 863 9.01 32.35 -24.65
N VAL A 864 8.24 33.04 -25.48
CA VAL A 864 6.90 33.54 -25.15
C VAL A 864 5.86 32.68 -25.86
N THR A 865 4.88 32.16 -25.11
CA THR A 865 3.81 31.32 -25.67
C THR A 865 2.44 31.98 -25.65
N GLU A 866 1.45 31.34 -26.27
CA GLU A 866 0.06 31.84 -26.34
C GLU A 866 -0.60 32.05 -24.96
N ILE A 867 -0.02 31.46 -23.91
CA ILE A 867 -0.50 31.64 -22.54
C ILE A 867 -0.25 33.06 -22.03
N THR A 868 0.73 33.76 -22.63
CA THR A 868 1.07 35.14 -22.30
C THR A 868 0.32 36.10 -23.24
N PRO A 869 -0.39 37.13 -22.75
CA PRO A 869 -1.03 38.14 -23.58
C PRO A 869 -0.06 38.85 -24.52
N GLN A 870 -0.46 38.97 -25.78
CA GLN A 870 0.32 39.60 -26.86
C GLN A 870 -0.53 40.64 -27.61
N GLY A 871 0.12 41.50 -28.37
CA GLY A 871 -0.53 42.50 -29.23
C GLY A 871 -0.48 43.93 -28.67
N PRO A 872 -1.32 44.85 -29.20
CA PRO A 872 -1.19 46.29 -28.93
C PRO A 872 -1.29 46.64 -27.43
N GLY A 873 -0.18 47.12 -26.87
CA GLY A 873 -0.04 47.49 -25.45
C GLY A 873 0.73 46.48 -24.60
N PHE A 874 1.18 45.37 -25.17
CA PHE A 874 2.12 44.43 -24.54
C PHE A 874 3.48 44.48 -25.27
N SER A 875 4.57 44.47 -24.51
CA SER A 875 5.92 44.36 -25.06
C SER A 875 6.14 42.93 -25.59
N PRO A 876 6.78 42.75 -26.76
CA PRO A 876 7.11 41.43 -27.29
C PRO A 876 7.96 40.58 -26.32
N SER A 877 8.83 41.22 -25.53
CA SER A 877 9.70 40.61 -24.52
C SER A 877 9.18 40.76 -23.09
N ILE A 878 7.97 41.30 -22.92
CA ILE A 878 7.29 41.40 -21.62
C ILE A 878 8.18 42.11 -20.58
N GLY A 879 8.88 43.15 -21.02
CA GLY A 879 9.66 44.06 -20.18
C GLY A 879 11.15 43.76 -20.07
N TRP A 880 11.61 42.59 -20.49
CA TRP A 880 13.03 42.19 -20.36
C TRP A 880 14.00 43.01 -21.21
N GLU A 881 13.54 43.75 -22.21
CA GLU A 881 14.33 44.70 -22.99
C GLU A 881 14.90 45.86 -22.15
N ASN A 882 14.33 46.09 -20.96
CA ASN A 882 14.78 47.13 -20.03
C ASN A 882 15.85 46.64 -19.04
N VAL A 883 16.07 45.33 -18.98
CA VAL A 883 16.95 44.66 -18.00
C VAL A 883 18.13 44.00 -18.71
N VAL A 884 17.91 43.36 -19.84
CA VAL A 884 18.96 42.68 -20.62
C VAL A 884 19.62 43.68 -21.57
N ALA A 885 20.95 43.69 -21.60
CA ALA A 885 21.73 44.59 -22.44
C ALA A 885 21.33 44.49 -23.95
N PRO A 886 21.36 45.61 -24.70
CA PRO A 886 21.02 45.61 -26.12
C PRO A 886 21.83 44.58 -26.92
N GLY A 887 21.15 43.78 -27.75
CA GLY A 887 21.78 42.73 -28.56
C GLY A 887 22.04 41.41 -27.83
N LYS A 888 21.73 41.31 -26.53
CA LYS A 888 21.85 40.06 -25.75
C LYS A 888 20.52 39.35 -25.51
N LEU A 889 19.39 40.01 -25.79
CA LEU A 889 18.05 39.42 -25.69
C LEU A 889 17.55 38.92 -27.05
N LYS A 890 17.24 37.63 -27.17
CA LYS A 890 16.49 37.05 -28.29
C LYS A 890 15.14 36.59 -27.78
N THR A 891 14.06 37.12 -28.36
CA THR A 891 12.69 36.71 -28.00
C THR A 891 12.03 35.95 -29.14
N VAL A 892 11.53 34.76 -28.83
CA VAL A 892 10.86 33.87 -29.79
C VAL A 892 9.45 33.58 -29.33
N HIS A 893 8.52 33.61 -30.29
CA HIS A 893 7.10 33.36 -30.03
C HIS A 893 6.74 31.97 -30.54
N LEU A 894 6.43 31.06 -29.61
CA LEU A 894 5.99 29.71 -29.94
C LEU A 894 4.50 29.60 -29.64
N LYS A 895 3.76 28.83 -30.45
CA LYS A 895 2.33 28.67 -30.23
C LYS A 895 2.05 28.05 -28.87
N LYS A 896 2.71 26.93 -28.56
CA LYS A 896 2.51 26.20 -27.31
C LYS A 896 3.73 25.37 -27.00
N VAL A 897 4.19 25.40 -25.75
CA VAL A 897 5.19 24.46 -25.23
C VAL A 897 4.67 23.88 -23.93
N LEU A 898 4.36 22.58 -23.93
CA LEU A 898 3.70 21.89 -22.83
C LEU A 898 4.20 20.45 -22.73
N ILE A 899 4.45 20.02 -21.50
CA ILE A 899 4.84 18.64 -21.16
C ILE A 899 3.81 18.11 -20.18
N LEU A 900 3.00 17.17 -20.66
CA LEU A 900 2.05 16.37 -19.89
C LEU A 900 2.53 14.91 -19.97
N ARG A 901 2.22 14.10 -18.95
CA ARG A 901 2.66 12.70 -18.76
C ARG A 901 3.18 11.99 -20.03
N ASP A 902 2.37 11.89 -21.08
CA ASP A 902 2.62 11.22 -22.37
C ASP A 902 2.84 12.17 -23.58
N ARG A 903 2.56 13.47 -23.45
CA ARG A 903 2.55 14.44 -24.56
C ARG A 903 3.60 15.52 -24.41
N ARG A 904 4.45 15.65 -25.42
CA ARG A 904 5.46 16.72 -25.56
C ARG A 904 5.06 17.64 -26.72
N ILE A 905 4.34 18.70 -26.44
CA ILE A 905 3.84 19.64 -27.44
C ILE A 905 4.82 20.83 -27.52
N GLY A 906 5.35 21.10 -28.72
CA GLY A 906 6.27 22.23 -28.96
C GLY A 906 7.64 22.13 -28.29
N VAL A 907 7.95 21.00 -27.65
CA VAL A 907 9.29 20.72 -27.09
C VAL A 907 10.37 20.65 -28.17
N PRO A 908 10.15 19.99 -29.34
CA PRO A 908 11.12 20.00 -30.44
C PRO A 908 11.37 21.41 -30.99
N ASP A 909 10.32 22.22 -31.13
CA ASP A 909 10.44 23.61 -31.60
C ASP A 909 11.24 24.46 -30.61
N MET A 910 11.00 24.28 -29.30
CA MET A 910 11.78 24.96 -28.27
C MET A 910 13.24 24.49 -28.24
N ALA A 911 13.51 23.19 -28.42
CA ALA A 911 14.86 22.66 -28.50
C ALA A 911 15.62 23.23 -29.71
N HIS A 912 14.96 23.32 -30.86
CA HIS A 912 15.53 23.92 -32.08
C HIS A 912 15.93 25.40 -31.86
N GLU A 913 15.08 26.18 -31.18
CA GLU A 913 15.40 27.59 -30.89
C GLU A 913 16.55 27.74 -29.90
N ILE A 914 16.70 26.81 -28.94
CA ILE A 914 17.85 26.75 -28.03
C ILE A 914 19.12 26.45 -28.82
N GLU A 915 19.10 25.48 -29.73
CA GLU A 915 20.25 25.12 -30.56
C GLU A 915 20.65 26.25 -31.51
N ALA A 916 19.68 26.90 -32.16
CA ALA A 916 19.92 28.07 -32.99
C ALA A 916 20.48 29.25 -32.19
N PHE A 917 20.02 29.43 -30.94
CA PHE A 917 20.54 30.44 -30.03
C PHE A 917 21.99 30.18 -29.61
N LEU A 918 22.38 28.92 -29.47
CA LEU A 918 23.74 28.50 -29.10
C LEU A 918 24.68 28.35 -30.31
N GLY A 919 24.16 28.45 -31.53
CA GLY A 919 24.95 28.27 -32.77
C GLY A 919 25.29 26.81 -33.08
N GLU A 920 24.49 25.86 -32.61
CA GLU A 920 24.74 24.42 -32.73
C GLU A 920 23.88 23.73 -33.82
N THR A 921 23.24 24.50 -34.68
CA THR A 921 22.38 23.94 -35.74
C THR A 921 23.22 23.26 -36.82
N PRO A 922 22.92 22.02 -37.24
CA PRO A 922 23.55 21.43 -38.43
C PRO A 922 23.15 22.21 -39.69
N GLU A 923 24.07 22.36 -40.65
CA GLU A 923 23.73 22.84 -41.99
C GLU A 923 22.58 21.99 -42.57
N ARG A 924 21.48 22.64 -42.99
CA ARG A 924 20.37 21.94 -43.66
C ARG A 924 20.90 21.26 -44.93
N GLN A 925 20.99 19.94 -44.94
CA GLN A 925 20.84 19.19 -46.18
C GLN A 925 19.39 19.35 -46.65
N THR A 926 19.19 20.29 -47.57
CA THR A 926 18.05 20.25 -48.47
C THR A 926 18.18 19.02 -49.35
N ASP A 927 17.29 18.04 -49.16
CA ASP A 927 17.00 17.02 -50.16
C ASP A 927 15.48 16.88 -50.34
N GLN A 928 15.14 16.60 -51.59
CA GLN A 928 13.90 16.80 -52.33
C GLN A 928 12.64 16.10 -51.82
#